data_AF-A0A225E5S0-F1
#
_entry.id   AF-A0A225E5S0-F1
#
_cell.length_a   1.000
_cell.length_b   1.000
_cell.length_c   1.000
_cell.angle_alpha   90.00
_cell.angle_beta   90.00
_cell.angle_gamma   90.00
#
_symmetry.space_group_name_H-M   'P 1'
#
loop_
_entity.id
_entity.type
_entity.pdbx_description
1 polymer ?
#
loop_
_entity_poly.entity_id
_entity_poly.type
_entity_poly.pdbx_seq_one_letter_code
_entity_poly.pdbx_strand_id
1 'polypeptide(L)'
;MSKPRHFSPPRRLRLESLEDRCTPAVYTVTSAADSGAGSLRNAIALANAAPDADTITFDPSLIGQTISLATIGDTSAGPADLAITSPVTIQGSGQILTRSGSAARLFTVTSTGILTLSNVTLSNGLAQGGAGGTGGGGAGLGGAIYVNQGTVNLFNDTLTGNQAVGGSGGAGASVSRGGGGLNGAGDASGDGGGPNGGASGTGNGATGLNGGFGGGGGGGTDGVVGNGANMSGGGGGFGGFGGGGGAGGSGSGTGAAGGAGGFGGFGGGGAGGGLGGPGGGQGSGGQGGFGGGFGENGATATGGGGGGAGLGGAIFNLGGTVVAANTTISGNTAKGGDAAAPGAGAGSGYGGGIFNLNGAVTLTNVTDAANTVSAGAGAGAGQAAAGALYNLSLNVGTATAGQTAAVTLANSILANSTGGASIDLFNDQENGTAAINVTAPTLVSVSIGNANTSGTISGQTLVLVANPLLGPLQNNGGATQTMALLSGSPAIDAGNNAALTTTSLGTSPPFYDQRGLGFNRVSNGKVDLGAFEVQVPVTVGPTGLPAASVGVGYSQALTASGPVGPYTFAVTTGALPAGLTLNSSGVLSGTPTAAGTFSFTVTATNATSESGTVAYTFTVAPASATGGPAAALVGGTPDGTAKVFTLNNGQLTPGNVITFFPNTTAVVRTALADVNGDGVPDYIGVTGPGVQNQVVIIDGKTQQILASFSPFEATFTGGLYVAAADLNGDGKADVIITPDQTGGPVVAVYDGAKLASGIANNTALGQPAQIDRFLGINDPNFRGGARVAAGDINGDGTPDLVVSAGFGGGPRVAIYNGKSVAAGTAAPAELVPDFFAFESLLRNGVYVAVGDVNGDGKADLIVGGGPGGAPRVRVVSGAALMSTVGLSSLDTAGTPGLELADFFAGDPTTRGGVTVAAKSLTTPDQTDLITGSGQGLPSSLLVYKATNLLANVSPTPDQTVDPFASAILASGVSVG
;
A
#
# COMPACT_ATOMS: atom_id res chain seq x y z
N MET A 1 -47.18 71.18 13.94
CA MET A 1 -46.76 72.09 12.86
C MET A 1 -45.24 72.08 12.77
N SER A 2 -44.69 71.74 11.59
CA SER A 2 -43.38 72.12 10.98
C SER A 2 -42.35 72.82 11.88
N LYS A 3 -41.10 72.38 12.08
CA LYS A 3 -39.91 72.34 11.16
C LYS A 3 -38.63 72.14 12.06
N PRO A 4 -37.38 71.98 11.57
CA PRO A 4 -36.81 71.11 10.52
C PRO A 4 -35.71 70.16 11.04
N ARG A 5 -35.29 69.20 10.18
CA ARG A 5 -34.19 68.23 10.39
C ARG A 5 -32.81 68.91 10.36
N HIS A 6 -31.93 68.52 11.29
CA HIS A 6 -30.48 68.76 11.24
C HIS A 6 -29.79 67.52 10.67
N PHE A 7 -29.12 67.69 9.53
CA PHE A 7 -28.24 66.68 8.95
C PHE A 7 -26.85 66.82 9.60
N SER A 8 -26.36 65.74 10.23
CA SER A 8 -24.93 65.59 10.50
C SER A 8 -24.20 65.28 9.18
N PRO A 9 -23.00 65.85 8.95
CA PRO A 9 -22.22 65.55 7.76
C PRO A 9 -21.75 64.08 7.79
N PRO A 10 -21.63 63.41 6.63
CA PRO A 10 -21.12 62.05 6.57
C PRO A 10 -19.68 62.01 7.08
N ARG A 11 -19.36 61.00 7.91
CA ARG A 11 -17.98 60.63 8.25
C ARG A 11 -17.20 60.54 6.94
N ARG A 12 -16.22 61.43 6.75
CA ARG A 12 -15.22 61.31 5.69
C ARG A 12 -14.52 59.97 5.92
N LEU A 13 -14.81 58.98 5.08
CA LEU A 13 -13.92 57.84 4.88
C LEU A 13 -12.56 58.46 4.52
N ARG A 14 -11.57 58.28 5.39
CA ARG A 14 -10.18 58.56 5.04
C ARG A 14 -9.88 57.57 3.92
N LEU A 15 -9.83 58.07 2.70
CA LEU A 15 -9.26 57.33 1.58
C LEU A 15 -7.77 57.29 1.89
N GLU A 16 -7.31 56.24 2.57
CA GLU A 16 -5.90 55.91 2.65
C GLU A 16 -5.44 55.68 1.20
N SER A 17 -4.34 56.30 0.80
CA SER A 17 -3.80 56.11 -0.53
C SER A 17 -3.52 54.61 -0.71
N LEU A 18 -3.71 54.05 -1.91
CA LEU A 18 -3.24 52.69 -2.20
C LEU A 18 -1.73 52.52 -1.89
N GLU A 19 -0.99 53.62 -1.82
CA GLU A 19 0.43 53.71 -1.47
C GLU A 19 0.71 53.51 0.04
N ASP A 20 -0.30 53.56 0.92
CA ASP A 20 -0.18 53.28 2.37
C ASP A 20 -0.34 51.78 2.71
N ARG A 21 -0.71 50.94 1.73
CA ARG A 21 -0.72 49.47 1.91
C ARG A 21 0.66 48.94 1.56
N CYS A 22 1.49 48.72 2.57
CA CYS A 22 2.71 47.98 2.37
C CYS A 22 2.35 46.56 1.89
N THR A 23 2.83 46.20 0.70
CA THR A 23 2.55 44.89 0.10
C THR A 23 3.33 43.83 0.87
N PRO A 24 2.72 42.71 1.28
CA PRO A 24 3.42 41.60 1.92
C PRO A 24 4.70 41.25 1.18
N ALA A 25 5.84 41.31 1.88
CA ALA A 25 7.13 41.00 1.31
C ALA A 25 7.36 39.48 1.29
N VAL A 26 8.10 39.03 0.29
CA VAL A 26 8.60 37.65 0.23
C VAL A 26 10.12 37.68 0.43
N TYR A 27 10.61 37.04 1.48
CA TYR A 27 12.04 36.89 1.75
C TYR A 27 12.47 35.45 1.47
N THR A 28 13.49 35.27 0.64
CA THR A 28 14.05 33.94 0.38
C THR A 28 15.32 33.72 1.18
N VAL A 29 15.33 32.64 1.96
CA VAL A 29 16.53 32.14 2.66
C VAL A 29 17.38 31.39 1.65
N THR A 30 18.61 31.85 1.45
CA THR A 30 19.55 31.30 0.46
C THR A 30 20.78 30.65 1.11
N SER A 31 20.87 30.67 2.44
CA SER A 31 21.98 30.09 3.20
C SER A 31 21.47 29.32 4.43
N ALA A 32 22.10 28.18 4.71
CA ALA A 32 21.88 27.42 5.94
C ALA A 32 22.64 27.99 7.16
N ALA A 33 23.43 29.04 6.98
CA ALA A 33 24.09 29.74 8.07
C ALA A 33 23.05 30.40 8.99
N ASP A 34 23.34 30.50 10.29
CA ASP A 34 22.46 31.15 11.26
C ASP A 34 22.32 32.67 11.01
N SER A 35 23.43 33.35 10.72
CA SER A 35 23.50 34.81 10.59
C SER A 35 24.13 35.24 9.26
N GLY A 36 24.00 36.53 8.95
CA GLY A 36 24.45 37.12 7.69
C GLY A 36 23.34 37.24 6.64
N ALA A 37 23.63 37.94 5.55
CA ALA A 37 22.67 38.13 4.46
C ALA A 37 22.22 36.76 3.89
N GLY A 38 20.92 36.61 3.67
CA GLY A 38 20.33 35.37 3.14
C GLY A 38 20.09 34.26 4.17
N SER A 39 20.38 34.48 5.47
CA SER A 39 20.01 33.54 6.54
C SER A 39 18.54 33.66 6.95
N LEU A 40 18.02 32.61 7.61
CA LEU A 40 16.67 32.64 8.21
C LEU A 40 16.53 33.77 9.25
N ARG A 41 17.55 33.97 10.09
CA ARG A 41 17.54 35.05 11.09
C ARG A 41 17.47 36.43 10.45
N ASN A 42 18.22 36.65 9.36
CA ASN A 42 18.15 37.90 8.62
C ASN A 42 16.77 38.11 7.98
N ALA A 43 16.18 37.06 7.39
CA ALA A 43 14.83 37.13 6.82
C ALA A 43 13.77 37.50 7.88
N ILE A 44 13.82 36.89 9.06
CA ILE A 44 12.92 37.22 10.19
C ILE A 44 13.15 38.64 10.70
N ALA A 45 14.41 39.08 10.80
CA ALA A 45 14.72 40.45 11.22
C ALA A 45 14.13 41.49 10.25
N LEU A 46 14.19 41.22 8.94
CA LEU A 46 13.56 42.07 7.92
C LEU A 46 12.03 42.06 8.03
N ALA A 47 11.42 40.90 8.20
CA ALA A 47 9.96 40.77 8.37
C ALA A 47 9.44 41.45 9.66
N ASN A 48 10.23 41.43 10.73
CA ASN A 48 9.90 42.16 11.96
C ASN A 48 10.02 43.68 11.80
N ALA A 49 10.89 44.17 10.90
CA ALA A 49 11.13 45.60 10.70
C ALA A 49 10.04 46.28 9.84
N ALA A 50 9.32 45.53 9.02
CA ALA A 50 8.21 45.99 8.20
C ALA A 50 6.94 45.18 8.55
N PRO A 51 6.10 45.66 9.49
CA PRO A 51 5.01 44.86 10.05
C PRO A 51 3.83 44.70 9.06
N ASP A 52 3.99 43.78 8.12
CA ASP A 52 2.95 43.23 7.24
C ASP A 52 2.93 41.70 7.34
N ALA A 53 1.98 41.04 6.66
CA ALA A 53 1.89 39.59 6.65
C ALA A 53 2.95 38.95 5.73
N ASP A 54 4.22 39.06 6.12
CA ASP A 54 5.35 38.67 5.30
C ASP A 54 5.52 37.15 5.19
N THR A 55 6.02 36.70 4.03
CA THR A 55 6.29 35.28 3.76
C THR A 55 7.78 35.03 3.60
N ILE A 56 8.29 34.03 4.31
CA ILE A 56 9.65 33.54 4.21
C ILE A 56 9.62 32.19 3.49
N THR A 57 10.40 32.06 2.43
CA THR A 57 10.59 30.82 1.67
C THR A 57 12.06 30.41 1.68
N PHE A 58 12.34 29.17 1.27
CA PHE A 58 13.70 28.66 1.16
C PHE A 58 14.07 28.45 -0.30
N ASP A 59 15.32 28.77 -0.65
CA ASP A 59 15.90 28.44 -1.95
C ASP A 59 15.85 26.90 -2.18
N PRO A 60 15.57 26.42 -3.39
CA PRO A 60 15.51 24.98 -3.68
C PRO A 60 16.78 24.21 -3.30
N SER A 61 17.94 24.86 -3.26
CA SER A 61 19.19 24.26 -2.78
C SER A 61 19.16 23.86 -1.30
N LEU A 62 18.24 24.42 -0.50
CA LEU A 62 18.09 24.16 0.94
C LEU A 62 17.00 23.14 1.28
N ILE A 63 16.36 22.50 0.29
CA ILE A 63 15.34 21.46 0.52
C ILE A 63 15.87 20.37 1.46
N GLY A 64 15.13 20.07 2.52
CA GLY A 64 15.49 19.05 3.51
C GLY A 64 16.73 19.36 4.38
N GLN A 65 17.40 20.50 4.18
CA GLN A 65 18.63 20.81 4.91
C GLN A 65 18.38 21.24 6.36
N THR A 66 19.38 21.03 7.20
CA THR A 66 19.39 21.48 8.59
C THR A 66 19.91 22.91 8.70
N ILE A 67 19.14 23.78 9.34
CA ILE A 67 19.54 25.14 9.72
C ILE A 67 19.81 25.13 11.21
N SER A 68 21.08 25.32 11.56
CA SER A 68 21.52 25.31 12.95
C SER A 68 21.53 26.74 13.50
N LEU A 69 20.65 27.02 14.46
CA LEU A 69 20.44 28.32 15.05
C LEU A 69 21.29 28.45 16.32
N ALA A 70 22.21 29.41 16.34
CA ALA A 70 22.99 29.71 17.54
C ALA A 70 22.23 30.66 18.45
N THR A 71 22.61 30.64 19.71
CA THR A 71 22.18 31.64 20.69
C THR A 71 22.80 33.00 20.35
N ILE A 72 21.98 34.06 20.21
CA ILE A 72 22.51 35.42 19.97
C ILE A 72 21.88 36.41 20.95
N GLY A 73 22.69 36.95 21.87
CA GLY A 73 22.27 37.95 22.86
C GLY A 73 21.39 37.40 23.99
N ASP A 74 21.29 38.13 25.10
CA ASP A 74 20.35 37.89 26.20
C ASP A 74 19.17 38.84 26.02
N THR A 75 17.98 38.32 25.74
CA THR A 75 16.74 39.11 25.69
C THR A 75 16.02 39.03 27.03
N SER A 76 15.02 39.88 27.25
CA SER A 76 14.21 39.92 28.48
C SER A 76 13.62 38.55 28.89
N ALA A 77 13.53 37.58 27.98
CA ALA A 77 13.06 36.21 28.23
C ALA A 77 14.17 35.14 28.33
N GLY A 78 15.45 35.53 28.28
CA GLY A 78 16.63 34.65 28.23
C GLY A 78 17.41 34.76 26.90
N PRO A 79 18.45 33.92 26.71
CA PRO A 79 19.31 33.92 25.53
C PRO A 79 18.47 33.75 24.25
N ALA A 80 18.59 34.69 23.31
CA ALA A 80 17.55 34.95 22.33
C ALA A 80 17.41 33.84 21.27
N ASP A 81 16.18 33.34 21.20
CA ASP A 81 15.59 32.60 20.10
C ASP A 81 15.20 33.55 18.95
N LEU A 82 14.61 33.02 17.88
CA LEU A 82 14.07 33.85 16.80
C LEU A 82 12.77 34.52 17.28
N ALA A 83 12.87 35.79 17.66
CA ALA A 83 11.72 36.57 18.11
C ALA A 83 10.77 36.89 16.94
N ILE A 84 9.47 36.66 17.15
CA ILE A 84 8.39 37.00 16.22
C ILE A 84 7.57 38.12 16.86
N THR A 85 7.73 39.32 16.32
CA THR A 85 7.09 40.56 16.82
C THR A 85 6.00 41.08 15.88
N SER A 86 6.01 40.64 14.62
CA SER A 86 4.99 40.90 13.60
C SER A 86 4.46 39.56 13.03
N PRO A 87 3.40 39.59 12.19
CA PRO A 87 2.97 38.40 11.47
C PRO A 87 4.01 37.90 10.46
N VAL A 88 4.41 36.64 10.57
CA VAL A 88 5.39 35.99 9.69
C VAL A 88 4.89 34.59 9.31
N THR A 89 4.91 34.28 8.01
CA THR A 89 4.67 32.94 7.49
C THR A 89 5.98 32.33 6.99
N ILE A 90 6.42 31.21 7.56
CA ILE A 90 7.62 30.47 7.11
C ILE A 90 7.15 29.23 6.36
N GLN A 91 7.32 29.24 5.04
CA GLN A 91 6.97 28.12 4.16
C GLN A 91 8.21 27.30 3.85
N GLY A 92 8.33 26.17 4.55
CA GLY A 92 9.39 25.20 4.37
C GLY A 92 9.18 24.27 3.17
N SER A 93 10.22 23.50 2.92
CA SER A 93 10.26 22.33 2.03
C SER A 93 11.03 21.21 2.72
N GLY A 94 10.77 21.02 4.02
CA GLY A 94 11.39 20.00 4.85
C GLY A 94 12.62 20.44 5.63
N GLN A 95 12.85 21.75 5.80
CA GLN A 95 14.00 22.23 6.57
C GLN A 95 13.92 21.78 8.02
N ILE A 96 15.06 21.40 8.59
CA ILE A 96 15.19 21.07 10.00
C ILE A 96 15.79 22.29 10.71
N LEU A 97 14.98 23.00 11.48
CA LEU A 97 15.45 24.08 12.34
C LEU A 97 15.88 23.46 13.66
N THR A 98 17.15 23.58 13.98
CA THR A 98 17.71 22.96 15.19
C THR A 98 18.68 23.89 15.90
N ARG A 99 18.86 23.66 17.19
CA ARG A 99 19.78 24.43 18.03
C ARG A 99 21.24 24.08 17.75
N SER A 100 22.12 25.08 17.77
CA SER A 100 23.57 24.93 18.01
C SER A 100 23.96 25.49 19.38
N GLY A 101 24.84 24.83 20.13
CA GLY A 101 25.36 25.33 21.42
C GLY A 101 24.67 24.76 22.67
N SER A 102 24.62 25.52 23.78
CA SER A 102 24.13 25.10 25.11
C SER A 102 23.01 26.02 25.62
N ALA A 103 21.78 25.49 25.68
CA ALA A 103 20.50 26.12 26.06
C ALA A 103 20.01 27.27 25.15
N ALA A 104 19.18 26.95 24.15
CA ALA A 104 18.46 27.92 23.34
C ALA A 104 17.13 27.33 22.86
N ARG A 105 16.08 28.13 22.99
CA ARG A 105 14.78 27.85 22.37
C ARG A 105 14.85 28.26 20.90
N LEU A 106 13.90 27.85 20.08
CA LEU A 106 13.94 28.16 18.64
C LEU A 106 13.16 29.43 18.31
N PHE A 107 11.97 29.61 18.90
CA PHE A 107 11.12 30.79 18.67
C PHE A 107 10.49 31.34 19.95
N THR A 108 10.39 32.67 20.02
CA THR A 108 9.50 33.39 20.94
C THR A 108 8.51 34.22 20.15
N VAL A 109 7.23 34.03 20.43
CA VAL A 109 6.13 34.78 19.81
C VAL A 109 5.56 35.74 20.83
N THR A 110 5.68 37.04 20.54
CA THR A 110 5.17 38.11 21.42
C THR A 110 3.67 38.34 21.22
N SER A 111 3.07 39.23 22.00
CA SER A 111 1.62 39.48 21.97
C SER A 111 1.11 40.04 20.65
N THR A 112 1.98 40.65 19.84
CA THR A 112 1.67 41.13 18.47
C THR A 112 2.14 40.17 17.39
N GLY A 113 2.91 39.14 17.75
CA GLY A 113 3.47 38.17 16.82
C GLY A 113 2.43 37.14 16.37
N ILE A 114 2.47 36.81 15.08
CA ILE A 114 1.76 35.67 14.50
C ILE A 114 2.79 34.85 13.75
N LEU A 115 3.09 33.65 14.24
CA LEU A 115 3.99 32.73 13.56
C LEU A 115 3.16 31.66 12.84
N THR A 116 3.22 31.63 11.51
CA THR A 116 2.69 30.51 10.73
C THR A 116 3.84 29.69 10.18
N LEU A 117 3.90 28.42 10.52
CA LEU A 117 4.88 27.47 10.00
C LEU A 117 4.19 26.51 9.04
N SER A 118 4.91 26.12 7.98
CA SER A 118 4.51 24.96 7.20
C SER A 118 5.67 24.15 6.67
N ASN A 119 5.54 22.82 6.69
CA ASN A 119 6.52 21.87 6.17
C ASN A 119 7.94 22.05 6.75
N VAL A 120 8.04 22.37 8.05
CA VAL A 120 9.33 22.48 8.75
C VAL A 120 9.40 21.50 9.94
N THR A 121 10.62 21.08 10.26
CA THR A 121 10.88 20.30 11.48
C THR A 121 11.58 21.19 12.50
N LEU A 122 11.01 21.35 13.69
CA LEU A 122 11.64 22.02 14.82
C LEU A 122 12.21 20.96 15.76
N SER A 123 13.54 20.95 15.91
CA SER A 123 14.20 19.90 16.68
C SER A 123 15.25 20.38 17.67
N ASN A 124 15.40 19.63 18.77
CA ASN A 124 16.44 19.81 19.78
C ASN A 124 16.51 21.21 20.42
N GLY A 125 15.42 21.97 20.37
CA GLY A 125 15.27 23.18 21.16
C GLY A 125 15.37 22.85 22.66
N LEU A 126 15.97 23.75 23.44
CA LEU A 126 16.18 23.55 24.88
C LEU A 126 15.86 24.85 25.63
N ALA A 127 14.81 24.82 26.43
CA ALA A 127 14.55 25.80 27.48
C ALA A 127 15.05 25.24 28.82
N GLN A 128 16.03 25.86 29.44
CA GLN A 128 16.61 25.39 30.69
C GLN A 128 16.55 26.48 31.77
N GLY A 129 15.72 26.29 32.80
CA GLY A 129 15.66 27.19 33.95
C GLY A 129 17.02 27.36 34.63
N GLY A 130 17.29 28.58 35.10
CA GLY A 130 18.54 28.90 35.79
C GLY A 130 18.67 28.18 37.14
N ALA A 131 19.89 27.81 37.50
CA ALA A 131 20.16 27.23 38.81
C ALA A 131 19.90 28.28 39.92
N GLY A 132 19.35 27.81 41.05
CA GLY A 132 18.90 28.67 42.14
C GLY A 132 19.99 29.37 42.96
N GLY A 133 21.27 28.99 42.81
CA GLY A 133 22.36 29.52 43.65
C GLY A 133 22.17 29.12 45.12
N THR A 134 21.64 30.03 45.94
CA THR A 134 21.18 29.78 47.33
C THR A 134 19.65 29.69 47.45
N GLY A 135 18.91 30.14 46.43
CA GLY A 135 17.45 30.10 46.33
C GLY A 135 16.89 28.94 45.49
N GLY A 136 15.62 29.05 45.09
CA GLY A 136 14.96 28.07 44.23
C GLY A 136 15.38 28.18 42.75
N GLY A 137 15.33 27.06 42.03
CA GLY A 137 15.63 27.01 40.59
C GLY A 137 14.55 27.66 39.72
N GLY A 138 14.94 28.21 38.58
CA GLY A 138 14.04 28.84 37.61
C GLY A 138 13.26 27.82 36.76
N ALA A 139 12.17 28.26 36.10
CA ALA A 139 11.38 27.39 35.23
C ALA A 139 12.00 27.26 33.81
N GLY A 140 11.88 26.08 33.22
CA GLY A 140 12.08 25.84 31.79
C GLY A 140 10.72 25.78 31.08
N LEU A 141 10.49 26.62 30.08
CA LEU A 141 9.21 26.75 29.39
C LEU A 141 9.43 26.46 27.90
N GLY A 142 8.63 25.63 27.23
CA GLY A 142 8.54 25.54 25.75
C GLY A 142 9.85 25.31 24.99
N GLY A 143 10.39 24.10 24.97
CA GLY A 143 11.71 23.82 24.38
C GLY A 143 11.90 24.30 22.94
N ALA A 144 10.87 24.24 22.09
CA ALA A 144 10.89 24.80 20.74
C ALA A 144 10.33 26.24 20.72
N ILE A 145 9.10 26.44 21.22
CA ILE A 145 8.33 27.67 21.04
C ILE A 145 7.82 28.22 22.38
N TYR A 146 8.02 29.52 22.60
CA TYR A 146 7.32 30.30 23.61
C TYR A 146 6.22 31.13 22.96
N VAL A 147 5.01 31.07 23.48
CA VAL A 147 3.93 31.96 23.04
C VAL A 147 3.52 32.84 24.21
N ASN A 148 3.77 34.14 24.11
CA ASN A 148 3.35 35.14 25.07
C ASN A 148 2.22 35.96 24.47
N GLN A 149 0.99 35.47 24.63
CA GLN A 149 -0.25 36.08 24.14
C GLN A 149 -0.36 36.25 22.61
N GLY A 150 0.64 35.80 21.86
CA GLY A 150 0.64 35.78 20.39
C GLY A 150 -0.10 34.60 19.79
N THR A 151 0.06 34.40 18.48
CA THR A 151 -0.55 33.29 17.73
C THR A 151 0.50 32.42 17.05
N VAL A 152 0.35 31.10 17.14
CA VAL A 152 1.14 30.11 16.41
C VAL A 152 0.21 29.23 15.60
N ASN A 153 0.48 29.12 14.30
CA ASN A 153 -0.19 28.20 13.39
C ASN A 153 0.84 27.21 12.85
N LEU A 154 0.58 25.91 12.97
CA LEU A 154 1.45 24.82 12.52
C LEU A 154 0.74 23.98 11.46
N PHE A 155 1.39 23.77 10.32
CA PHE A 155 0.83 23.08 9.17
C PHE A 155 1.82 22.10 8.56
N ASN A 156 1.53 20.80 8.65
CA ASN A 156 2.42 19.78 8.10
C ASN A 156 3.82 19.80 8.74
N ASP A 157 3.91 20.21 10.01
CA ASP A 157 5.17 20.39 10.73
C ASP A 157 5.51 19.19 11.62
N THR A 158 6.77 19.10 12.01
CA THR A 158 7.22 18.12 13.02
C THR A 158 7.97 18.81 14.15
N LEU A 159 7.52 18.64 15.39
CA LEU A 159 8.22 19.15 16.58
C LEU A 159 8.77 17.95 17.35
N THR A 160 10.10 17.80 17.41
CA THR A 160 10.71 16.61 18.00
C THR A 160 11.99 16.84 18.79
N GLY A 161 12.20 16.06 19.86
CA GLY A 161 13.41 16.13 20.67
C GLY A 161 13.60 17.44 21.43
N ASN A 162 12.56 18.28 21.50
CA ASN A 162 12.62 19.56 22.21
C ASN A 162 12.44 19.34 23.71
N GLN A 163 13.11 20.17 24.51
CA GLN A 163 13.22 19.95 25.95
C GLN A 163 12.93 21.23 26.73
N ALA A 164 12.07 21.13 27.74
CA ALA A 164 11.84 22.14 28.76
C ALA A 164 12.29 21.59 30.12
N VAL A 165 13.39 22.11 30.66
CA VAL A 165 14.05 21.60 31.86
C VAL A 165 14.06 22.67 32.94
N GLY A 166 13.52 22.37 34.12
CA GLY A 166 13.62 23.24 35.28
C GLY A 166 15.05 23.35 35.83
N GLY A 167 15.40 24.51 36.36
CA GLY A 167 16.68 24.74 37.01
C GLY A 167 16.80 24.01 38.33
N SER A 168 18.00 23.59 38.71
CA SER A 168 18.26 22.98 40.01
C SER A 168 18.07 23.99 41.14
N GLY A 169 17.65 23.52 42.31
CA GLY A 169 17.67 24.31 43.54
C GLY A 169 19.08 24.73 43.95
N GLY A 170 19.17 25.59 44.97
CA GLY A 170 20.42 26.09 45.53
C GLY A 170 20.91 25.39 46.80
N ALA A 171 22.22 25.19 46.93
CA ALA A 171 22.86 24.49 48.05
C ALA A 171 23.39 25.47 49.13
N GLY A 172 22.55 26.01 50.01
CA GLY A 172 22.99 26.40 51.36
C GLY A 172 22.76 27.84 51.88
N ALA A 173 22.98 27.96 53.20
CA ALA A 173 22.50 28.94 54.17
C ALA A 173 23.32 30.25 54.30
N SER A 174 23.54 30.98 53.20
CA SER A 174 24.21 32.30 53.26
C SER A 174 23.29 33.43 52.81
N VAL A 175 23.48 34.61 53.42
CA VAL A 175 22.63 35.82 53.39
C VAL A 175 22.44 36.47 52.00
N SER A 176 22.95 35.85 50.94
CA SER A 176 22.89 36.39 49.58
C SER A 176 21.53 36.13 48.93
N ARG A 177 20.98 37.23 48.39
CA ARG A 177 19.63 37.34 47.85
C ARG A 177 19.63 37.03 46.35
N GLY A 178 19.38 35.79 45.95
CA GLY A 178 19.21 35.50 44.54
C GLY A 178 18.50 34.17 44.27
N GLY A 179 17.42 34.21 43.49
CA GLY A 179 16.81 33.04 42.88
C GLY A 179 17.31 32.84 41.45
N GLY A 180 17.19 31.62 40.94
CA GLY A 180 17.53 31.32 39.54
C GLY A 180 16.55 31.98 38.58
N GLY A 181 17.06 32.72 37.60
CA GLY A 181 16.26 33.34 36.54
C GLY A 181 15.81 32.35 35.45
N LEU A 182 14.99 32.82 34.50
CA LEU A 182 14.71 32.08 33.26
C LEU A 182 16.01 32.02 32.42
N ASN A 183 16.50 30.81 32.12
CA ASN A 183 17.61 30.56 31.18
C ASN A 183 18.97 31.26 31.44
N GLY A 184 19.44 31.32 32.69
CA GLY A 184 20.80 31.80 33.00
C GLY A 184 21.46 31.09 34.19
N ALA A 185 22.78 30.88 34.13
CA ALA A 185 23.56 30.55 35.32
C ALA A 185 23.62 31.80 36.21
N GLY A 186 23.21 31.68 37.49
CA GLY A 186 23.36 32.78 38.44
C GLY A 186 24.82 33.19 38.55
N ASP A 187 25.11 34.49 38.48
CA ASP A 187 26.42 35.02 38.85
C ASP A 187 26.66 34.72 40.34
N ALA A 188 27.86 34.24 40.66
CA ALA A 188 28.33 34.00 42.03
C ALA A 188 28.38 35.28 42.88
N SER A 189 28.21 36.47 42.28
CA SER A 189 28.19 37.76 42.97
C SER A 189 26.90 38.07 43.75
N GLY A 190 25.85 37.25 43.65
CA GLY A 190 24.69 37.32 44.55
C GLY A 190 23.53 38.21 44.12
N ASP A 191 23.53 38.74 42.90
CA ASP A 191 22.36 39.42 42.32
C ASP A 191 21.60 38.46 41.39
N GLY A 192 20.75 37.62 41.99
CA GLY A 192 19.84 36.75 41.24
C GLY A 192 18.68 37.55 40.67
N GLY A 193 18.86 38.08 39.46
CA GLY A 193 17.79 38.62 38.63
C GLY A 193 17.91 38.04 37.23
N GLY A 194 16.94 37.22 36.82
CA GLY A 194 16.78 36.91 35.39
C GLY A 194 16.51 38.19 34.59
N PRO A 195 16.62 38.16 33.25
CA PRO A 195 16.59 39.34 32.37
C PRO A 195 15.25 40.13 32.33
N ASN A 196 14.23 39.71 33.10
CA ASN A 196 12.98 40.46 33.36
C ASN A 196 12.82 40.93 34.82
N GLY A 197 13.77 40.62 35.70
CA GLY A 197 13.85 41.19 37.04
C GLY A 197 14.46 42.58 36.92
N GLY A 198 13.68 43.62 37.21
CA GLY A 198 14.23 44.97 37.32
C GLY A 198 15.46 44.94 38.22
N ALA A 199 16.55 45.55 37.76
CA ALA A 199 17.72 45.81 38.59
C ALA A 199 17.24 46.33 39.95
N SER A 200 17.83 45.80 41.03
CA SER A 200 17.61 46.26 42.40
C SER A 200 17.66 47.78 42.47
N GLY A 201 16.50 48.42 42.34
CA GLY A 201 16.33 49.84 42.54
C GLY A 201 16.39 50.05 44.04
N THR A 202 17.51 50.55 44.54
CA THR A 202 17.64 51.05 45.92
C THR A 202 16.79 52.31 46.18
N GLY A 203 15.87 52.67 45.28
CA GLY A 203 15.03 53.85 45.36
C GLY A 203 13.59 53.53 45.72
N ASN A 204 13.22 53.85 46.95
CA ASN A 204 11.84 53.89 47.45
C ASN A 204 11.00 54.88 46.61
N GLY A 205 9.98 54.41 45.87
CA GLY A 205 9.04 55.35 45.23
C GLY A 205 8.28 54.94 43.95
N ALA A 206 8.14 53.65 43.60
CA ALA A 206 7.27 53.27 42.48
C ALA A 206 5.94 52.67 42.95
N THR A 207 4.99 53.51 43.35
CA THR A 207 3.57 53.15 43.34
C THR A 207 3.09 53.19 41.89
N GLY A 208 3.12 52.05 41.19
CA GLY A 208 2.69 52.01 39.79
C GLY A 208 2.62 50.61 39.18
N LEU A 209 1.37 50.12 39.06
CA LEU A 209 0.89 49.07 38.15
C LEU A 209 1.30 47.61 38.44
N ASN A 210 0.32 46.73 38.22
CA ASN A 210 0.32 45.27 38.41
C ASN A 210 1.68 44.60 38.19
N GLY A 211 2.01 43.66 39.08
CA GLY A 211 3.20 42.81 39.01
C GLY A 211 3.38 42.18 37.63
N GLY A 212 4.30 42.77 36.86
CA GLY A 212 4.83 42.18 35.64
C GLY A 212 5.68 40.95 35.95
N PHE A 213 6.00 40.20 34.89
CA PHE A 213 6.69 38.90 34.80
C PHE A 213 8.04 38.73 35.54
N GLY A 214 8.40 39.58 36.50
CA GLY A 214 9.68 39.53 37.22
C GLY A 214 9.69 40.25 38.58
N GLY A 215 8.57 40.28 39.31
CA GLY A 215 8.54 40.91 40.63
C GLY A 215 9.08 40.01 41.75
N GLY A 216 10.38 40.07 42.01
CA GLY A 216 10.95 39.57 43.27
C GLY A 216 10.39 40.37 44.44
N GLY A 217 9.69 39.72 45.37
CA GLY A 217 9.26 40.34 46.62
C GLY A 217 10.48 40.63 47.51
N GLY A 218 11.04 41.83 47.41
CA GLY A 218 12.10 42.30 48.29
C GLY A 218 11.58 42.48 49.72
N GLY A 219 11.97 41.56 50.62
CA GLY A 219 11.84 41.80 52.06
C GLY A 219 12.82 42.89 52.49
N GLY A 220 12.31 44.08 52.78
CA GLY A 220 13.09 45.20 53.27
C GLY A 220 13.59 44.94 54.69
N THR A 221 14.89 45.14 54.91
CA THR A 221 15.41 45.55 56.21
C THR A 221 16.37 46.69 55.95
N ASP A 222 15.93 47.90 56.28
CA ASP A 222 16.75 49.11 56.31
C ASP A 222 17.88 48.93 57.33
N GLY A 223 19.10 49.21 56.88
CA GLY A 223 20.28 49.28 57.73
C GLY A 223 20.29 50.59 58.49
N VAL A 224 19.41 50.73 59.49
CA VAL A 224 19.56 51.78 60.52
C VAL A 224 19.85 51.10 61.85
N VAL A 225 21.07 51.36 62.34
CA VAL A 225 21.56 50.98 63.66
C VAL A 225 20.78 51.78 64.71
N GLY A 226 19.59 51.29 65.07
CA GLY A 226 18.68 51.93 66.01
C GLY A 226 18.27 50.97 67.13
N ASN A 227 18.75 51.27 68.34
CA ASN A 227 18.52 50.54 69.58
C ASN A 227 17.02 50.25 69.85
N GLY A 228 16.64 48.97 69.93
CA GLY A 228 15.52 48.52 70.78
C GLY A 228 14.10 48.40 70.19
N ALA A 229 13.88 48.46 68.87
CA ALA A 229 12.54 48.22 68.31
C ALA A 229 12.36 46.77 67.82
N ASN A 230 11.27 46.15 68.25
CA ASN A 230 10.82 44.80 67.88
C ASN A 230 10.60 44.72 66.35
N MET A 231 11.57 44.22 65.59
CA MET A 231 11.48 44.11 64.13
C MET A 231 10.74 42.83 63.76
N SER A 232 9.47 42.95 63.34
CA SER A 232 8.74 41.85 62.70
C SER A 232 9.30 41.61 61.31
N GLY A 233 9.86 40.42 61.07
CA GLY A 233 10.36 40.02 59.75
C GLY A 233 9.25 40.04 58.70
N GLY A 234 9.46 40.77 57.60
CA GLY A 234 8.54 40.76 56.46
C GLY A 234 8.58 39.40 55.74
N GLY A 235 7.41 38.84 55.41
CA GLY A 235 7.29 37.59 54.64
C GLY A 235 7.72 37.78 53.18
N GLY A 236 8.21 36.70 52.55
CA GLY A 236 8.53 36.67 51.12
C GLY A 236 7.29 36.79 50.24
N GLY A 237 7.38 37.51 49.11
CA GLY A 237 6.30 37.65 48.14
C GLY A 237 6.03 36.38 47.31
N PHE A 238 4.96 36.39 46.50
CA PHE A 238 4.67 35.34 45.52
C PHE A 238 5.74 35.32 44.42
N GLY A 239 6.33 34.16 44.14
CA GLY A 239 7.21 33.95 43.00
C GLY A 239 6.42 33.99 41.69
N GLY A 240 6.78 34.90 40.80
CA GLY A 240 6.28 34.91 39.42
C GLY A 240 6.84 33.75 38.59
N PHE A 241 6.67 33.83 37.27
CA PHE A 241 7.20 32.83 36.33
C PHE A 241 8.73 32.67 36.36
N GLY A 242 9.47 33.72 36.75
CA GLY A 242 10.92 33.81 36.52
C GLY A 242 11.83 33.87 37.75
N GLY A 243 11.33 33.63 38.96
CA GLY A 243 12.20 33.66 40.15
C GLY A 243 11.68 32.81 41.29
N GLY A 244 12.57 32.01 41.88
CA GLY A 244 12.29 31.28 43.11
C GLY A 244 11.97 32.22 44.27
N GLY A 245 11.16 31.77 45.22
CA GLY A 245 10.80 32.55 46.40
C GLY A 245 12.06 33.07 47.12
N GLY A 246 12.07 34.34 47.54
CA GLY A 246 13.20 34.90 48.30
C GLY A 246 13.37 34.21 49.65
N ALA A 247 14.60 34.14 50.14
CA ALA A 247 14.89 33.65 51.50
C ALA A 247 14.29 34.60 52.55
N GLY A 248 13.69 34.04 53.60
CA GLY A 248 13.18 34.82 54.73
C GLY A 248 14.31 35.56 55.47
N GLY A 249 14.10 36.82 55.86
CA GLY A 249 15.14 37.64 56.51
C GLY A 249 15.68 37.03 57.81
N SER A 250 16.99 37.18 58.06
CA SER A 250 17.65 36.79 59.31
C SER A 250 17.55 37.91 60.34
N GLY A 251 16.76 37.71 61.40
CA GLY A 251 16.76 38.60 62.56
C GLY A 251 17.98 38.32 63.46
N SER A 252 18.84 39.30 63.69
CA SER A 252 20.02 39.17 64.59
C SER A 252 19.70 39.39 66.07
N GLY A 253 18.42 39.38 66.47
CA GLY A 253 17.98 39.61 67.84
C GLY A 253 17.56 38.32 68.54
N THR A 254 17.98 38.14 69.80
CA THR A 254 17.48 37.07 70.68
C THR A 254 15.97 37.23 70.85
N GLY A 255 15.17 36.43 70.14
CA GLY A 255 13.70 36.40 70.26
C GLY A 255 12.89 36.76 69.02
N ALA A 256 13.51 37.16 67.90
CA ALA A 256 12.79 37.40 66.65
C ALA A 256 12.67 36.10 65.83
N ALA A 257 11.46 35.71 65.45
CA ALA A 257 11.23 34.61 64.51
C ALA A 257 11.68 35.01 63.09
N GLY A 258 12.37 34.10 62.39
CA GLY A 258 12.72 34.31 60.98
C GLY A 258 11.48 34.50 60.11
N GLY A 259 11.55 35.37 59.09
CA GLY A 259 10.44 35.58 58.16
C GLY A 259 10.14 34.30 57.34
N ALA A 260 8.87 34.10 56.97
CA ALA A 260 8.47 32.99 56.09
C ALA A 260 9.04 33.16 54.67
N GLY A 261 9.49 32.06 54.06
CA GLY A 261 9.98 32.04 52.68
C GLY A 261 8.87 32.34 51.66
N GLY A 262 9.21 32.90 50.50
CA GLY A 262 8.24 33.20 49.43
C GLY A 262 7.67 31.95 48.74
N PHE A 263 6.44 32.03 48.24
CA PHE A 263 5.81 30.97 47.42
C PHE A 263 6.57 30.80 46.10
N GLY A 264 6.83 29.56 45.67
CA GLY A 264 7.65 29.29 44.48
C GLY A 264 7.01 29.64 43.13
N GLY A 265 5.67 29.69 43.05
CA GLY A 265 4.98 29.83 41.76
C GLY A 265 5.41 28.75 40.78
N PHE A 266 5.93 29.14 39.60
CA PHE A 266 6.51 28.22 38.62
C PHE A 266 7.99 27.88 38.88
N GLY A 267 8.68 28.69 39.70
CA GLY A 267 10.04 28.43 40.18
C GLY A 267 10.06 27.65 41.50
N GLY A 268 11.25 27.26 41.95
CA GLY A 268 11.43 26.61 43.25
C GLY A 268 11.15 27.55 44.43
N GLY A 269 10.62 27.01 45.52
CA GLY A 269 10.48 27.74 46.79
C GLY A 269 11.84 28.10 47.39
N GLY A 270 11.92 29.26 48.05
CA GLY A 270 13.12 29.72 48.75
C GLY A 270 13.39 28.99 50.06
N ALA A 271 14.63 29.03 50.53
CA ALA A 271 15.00 28.53 51.85
C ALA A 271 14.35 29.37 52.97
N GLY A 272 13.86 28.73 54.04
CA GLY A 272 13.38 29.42 55.25
C GLY A 272 14.51 30.15 55.97
N GLY A 273 14.20 31.29 56.62
CA GLY A 273 15.18 32.10 57.37
C GLY A 273 15.80 31.35 58.56
N GLY A 274 17.09 31.59 58.81
CA GLY A 274 18.00 30.77 59.61
C GLY A 274 17.70 30.57 61.11
N LEU A 275 18.58 29.79 61.75
CA LEU A 275 18.54 29.36 63.15
C LEU A 275 18.30 30.56 64.10
N GLY A 276 17.09 30.71 64.60
CA GLY A 276 16.85 31.55 65.76
C GLY A 276 17.77 31.10 66.90
N GLY A 277 18.41 32.05 67.60
CA GLY A 277 19.11 31.73 68.84
C GLY A 277 18.20 30.97 69.82
N PRO A 278 18.76 30.33 70.87
CA PRO A 278 17.98 29.50 71.79
C PRO A 278 16.78 30.29 72.35
N GLY A 279 15.57 30.00 71.84
CA GLY A 279 14.32 30.68 72.19
C GLY A 279 13.57 31.42 71.06
N GLY A 280 14.13 31.55 69.84
CA GLY A 280 13.42 32.12 68.67
C GLY A 280 12.68 31.07 67.85
N GLY A 281 11.43 31.32 67.44
CA GLY A 281 10.65 30.44 66.56
C GLY A 281 11.26 30.34 65.15
N GLN A 282 11.27 29.13 64.56
CA GLN A 282 11.74 28.92 63.19
C GLN A 282 10.74 29.47 62.17
N GLY A 283 11.23 30.14 61.13
CA GLY A 283 10.38 30.59 60.01
C GLY A 283 9.91 29.39 59.17
N SER A 284 8.65 29.37 58.77
CA SER A 284 8.13 28.35 57.83
C SER A 284 8.68 28.56 56.42
N GLY A 285 9.08 27.48 55.76
CA GLY A 285 9.45 27.50 54.34
C GLY A 285 8.25 27.85 53.45
N GLY A 286 8.50 28.42 52.27
CA GLY A 286 7.44 28.71 51.30
C GLY A 286 6.85 27.43 50.68
N GLN A 287 5.54 27.42 50.44
CA GLN A 287 4.90 26.32 49.69
C GLN A 287 5.39 26.35 48.23
N GLY A 288 5.70 25.18 47.67
CA GLY A 288 6.02 25.01 46.26
C GLY A 288 4.73 25.04 45.44
N GLY A 289 4.68 25.88 44.40
CA GLY A 289 3.62 25.83 43.40
C GLY A 289 3.87 24.68 42.42
N PHE A 290 4.09 25.00 41.14
CA PHE A 290 4.55 24.02 40.14
C PHE A 290 6.03 23.65 40.32
N GLY A 291 6.84 24.54 40.93
CA GLY A 291 8.19 24.22 41.38
C GLY A 291 8.24 23.60 42.77
N GLY A 292 9.38 22.99 43.10
CA GLY A 292 9.58 22.27 44.35
C GLY A 292 9.52 23.18 45.58
N GLY A 293 8.76 22.79 46.60
CA GLY A 293 8.66 23.50 47.88
C GLY A 293 9.76 23.13 48.88
N PHE A 294 9.70 23.70 50.07
CA PHE A 294 10.50 23.25 51.22
C PHE A 294 9.84 22.03 51.90
N GLY A 295 10.62 21.06 52.41
CA GLY A 295 10.10 19.94 53.18
C GLY A 295 10.08 20.22 54.68
N GLU A 296 8.98 19.89 55.36
CA GLU A 296 8.85 20.12 56.80
C GLU A 296 9.69 19.13 57.65
N ASN A 297 10.24 19.67 58.74
CA ASN A 297 10.71 19.02 59.98
C ASN A 297 12.09 18.34 60.05
N GLY A 298 13.00 19.00 60.79
CA GLY A 298 14.19 18.39 61.40
C GLY A 298 15.18 19.42 61.92
N ALA A 299 15.46 19.44 63.23
CA ALA A 299 16.23 20.45 63.97
C ALA A 299 17.74 20.60 63.58
N THR A 300 18.17 20.09 62.44
CA THR A 300 19.58 20.07 61.98
C THR A 300 19.76 20.36 60.48
N ALA A 301 18.69 20.60 59.71
CA ALA A 301 18.78 20.71 58.25
C ALA A 301 19.28 22.10 57.79
N THR A 302 20.41 22.12 57.09
CA THR A 302 20.86 23.27 56.28
C THR A 302 19.90 23.45 55.10
N GLY A 303 18.99 24.43 55.18
CA GLY A 303 17.93 24.63 54.18
C GLY A 303 18.48 24.94 52.77
N GLY A 304 17.97 24.26 51.76
CA GLY A 304 18.25 24.49 50.34
C GLY A 304 16.98 24.81 49.54
N GLY A 305 17.13 25.46 48.39
CA GLY A 305 16.00 25.79 47.51
C GLY A 305 15.46 24.59 46.76
N GLY A 306 14.16 24.63 46.43
CA GLY A 306 13.54 23.62 45.58
C GLY A 306 13.89 23.77 44.09
N GLY A 307 13.66 22.71 43.31
CA GLY A 307 13.88 22.73 41.86
C GLY A 307 12.76 23.46 41.09
N GLY A 308 13.08 24.08 39.95
CA GLY A 308 12.10 24.77 39.11
C GLY A 308 11.27 23.83 38.22
N ALA A 309 10.14 24.28 37.68
CA ALA A 309 9.30 23.45 36.81
C ALA A 309 9.84 23.35 35.36
N GLY A 310 9.58 22.23 34.68
CA GLY A 310 9.73 22.08 33.23
C GLY A 310 8.36 21.94 32.57
N LEU A 311 7.98 22.86 31.69
CA LEU A 311 6.62 22.98 31.17
C LEU A 311 6.62 23.10 29.64
N GLY A 312 5.90 22.22 28.95
CA GLY A 312 5.77 22.30 27.49
C GLY A 312 7.07 21.89 26.82
N GLY A 313 7.37 20.59 26.70
CA GLY A 313 8.63 20.16 26.12
C GLY A 313 8.85 20.70 24.69
N ALA A 314 7.79 20.78 23.89
CA ALA A 314 7.80 21.50 22.62
C ALA A 314 7.30 22.94 22.75
N ILE A 315 6.06 23.14 23.23
CA ILE A 315 5.38 24.44 23.20
C ILE A 315 4.90 24.82 24.60
N PHE A 316 5.19 26.05 25.00
CA PHE A 316 4.54 26.69 26.15
C PHE A 316 3.71 27.87 25.68
N ASN A 317 2.40 27.77 25.85
CA ASN A 317 1.44 28.80 25.49
C ASN A 317 0.95 29.57 26.73
N LEU A 318 1.20 30.87 26.77
CA LEU A 318 0.77 31.78 27.83
C LEU A 318 -0.23 32.77 27.27
N GLY A 319 -1.52 32.56 27.53
CA GLY A 319 -2.57 33.49 27.12
C GLY A 319 -2.75 33.66 25.60
N GLY A 320 -2.02 32.89 24.79
CA GLY A 320 -2.01 33.00 23.33
C GLY A 320 -2.88 31.94 22.66
N THR A 321 -2.75 31.86 21.33
CA THR A 321 -3.46 30.88 20.50
C THR A 321 -2.47 29.96 19.80
N VAL A 322 -2.68 28.65 19.89
CA VAL A 322 -1.94 27.64 19.13
C VAL A 322 -2.93 26.84 18.28
N VAL A 323 -2.75 26.87 16.97
CA VAL A 323 -3.50 26.04 16.02
C VAL A 323 -2.51 25.10 15.37
N ALA A 324 -2.71 23.80 15.51
CA ALA A 324 -1.92 22.79 14.81
C ALA A 324 -2.83 21.94 13.95
N ALA A 325 -2.49 21.82 12.68
CA ALA A 325 -3.16 20.94 11.76
C ALA A 325 -2.18 20.08 10.98
N ASN A 326 -2.52 18.80 10.80
CA ASN A 326 -1.69 17.83 10.09
C ASN A 326 -0.24 17.80 10.64
N THR A 327 -0.07 17.86 11.96
CA THR A 327 1.24 18.12 12.59
C THR A 327 1.60 16.98 13.53
N THR A 328 2.88 16.61 13.56
CA THR A 328 3.41 15.57 14.46
C THR A 328 4.24 16.23 15.56
N ILE A 329 3.88 15.99 16.82
CA ILE A 329 4.61 16.45 18.01
C ILE A 329 5.06 15.19 18.75
N SER A 330 6.36 14.87 18.73
CA SER A 330 6.81 13.59 19.27
C SER A 330 8.22 13.60 19.84
N GLY A 331 8.46 12.85 20.91
CA GLY A 331 9.79 12.73 21.52
C GLY A 331 10.24 13.99 22.26
N ASN A 332 9.32 14.88 22.62
CA ASN A 332 9.63 16.08 23.38
C ASN A 332 9.59 15.78 24.89
N THR A 333 10.36 16.52 25.68
CA THR A 333 10.53 16.25 27.12
C THR A 333 10.27 17.48 27.98
N ALA A 334 9.42 17.35 29.00
CA ALA A 334 9.29 18.34 30.06
C ALA A 334 9.79 17.75 31.39
N LYS A 335 10.89 18.29 31.92
CA LYS A 335 11.57 17.77 33.11
C LYS A 335 11.66 18.84 34.20
N GLY A 336 11.20 18.51 35.40
CA GLY A 336 11.42 19.34 36.58
C GLY A 336 12.89 19.38 37.02
N GLY A 337 13.30 20.48 37.63
CA GLY A 337 14.64 20.67 38.16
C GLY A 337 14.86 19.88 39.46
N ASP A 338 16.09 19.45 39.68
CA ASP A 338 16.48 18.71 40.88
C ASP A 338 16.53 19.64 42.11
N ALA A 339 16.20 19.11 43.28
CA ALA A 339 16.37 19.79 44.55
C ALA A 339 17.85 19.76 44.99
N ALA A 340 18.32 20.80 45.67
CA ALA A 340 19.74 20.90 46.05
C ALA A 340 20.10 20.33 47.43
N ALA A 341 19.11 20.06 48.30
CA ALA A 341 19.36 19.59 49.66
C ALA A 341 18.40 18.46 50.08
N PRO A 342 18.82 17.54 50.98
CA PRO A 342 17.93 16.57 51.61
C PRO A 342 16.78 17.30 52.32
N GLY A 343 15.54 17.04 51.90
CA GLY A 343 14.34 17.72 52.41
C GLY A 343 13.74 18.75 51.46
N ALA A 344 14.47 19.25 50.45
CA ALA A 344 13.90 20.16 49.44
C ALA A 344 13.09 19.39 48.38
N GLY A 345 12.01 20.01 47.91
CA GLY A 345 11.12 19.48 46.88
C GLY A 345 11.72 19.57 45.49
N ALA A 346 11.45 18.56 44.68
CA ALA A 346 11.78 18.57 43.26
C ALA A 346 10.81 19.44 42.47
N GLY A 347 11.27 19.99 41.34
CA GLY A 347 10.40 20.64 40.38
C GLY A 347 9.51 19.64 39.63
N SER A 348 8.38 20.12 39.11
CA SER A 348 7.44 19.31 38.33
C SER A 348 7.72 19.36 36.82
N GLY A 349 7.32 18.30 36.10
CA GLY A 349 7.37 18.22 34.63
C GLY A 349 5.97 18.04 34.04
N TYR A 350 5.48 18.98 33.23
CA TYR A 350 4.13 18.92 32.68
C TYR A 350 4.08 19.25 31.19
N GLY A 351 3.19 18.58 30.45
CA GLY A 351 2.98 18.88 29.03
C GLY A 351 4.22 18.55 28.20
N GLY A 352 4.57 17.27 28.07
CA GLY A 352 5.75 16.85 27.32
C GLY A 352 5.74 17.39 25.88
N GLY A 353 4.59 17.40 25.22
CA GLY A 353 4.34 18.15 23.99
C GLY A 353 4.02 19.63 24.27
N ILE A 354 2.81 19.89 24.77
CA ILE A 354 2.24 21.24 24.93
C ILE A 354 1.86 21.51 26.39
N PHE A 355 2.21 22.69 26.88
CA PHE A 355 1.64 23.26 28.10
C PHE A 355 0.86 24.53 27.75
N ASN A 356 -0.45 24.52 28.02
CA ASN A 356 -1.34 25.64 27.76
C ASN A 356 -1.75 26.30 29.08
N LEU A 357 -1.44 27.58 29.22
CA LEU A 357 -1.77 28.38 30.38
C LEU A 357 -2.64 29.57 29.98
N ASN A 358 -3.91 29.56 30.39
CA ASN A 358 -4.88 30.63 30.10
C ASN A 358 -5.02 30.97 28.60
N GLY A 359 -4.64 30.06 27.70
CA GLY A 359 -4.68 30.26 26.25
C GLY A 359 -5.63 29.31 25.55
N ALA A 360 -5.64 29.36 24.22
CA ALA A 360 -6.42 28.47 23.37
C ALA A 360 -5.51 27.55 22.55
N VAL A 361 -5.81 26.26 22.53
CA VAL A 361 -5.13 25.27 21.67
C VAL A 361 -6.18 24.56 20.80
N THR A 362 -5.95 24.49 19.50
CA THR A 362 -6.78 23.71 18.57
C THR A 362 -5.90 22.70 17.84
N LEU A 363 -6.21 21.41 18.01
CA LEU A 363 -5.52 20.31 17.34
C LEU A 363 -6.48 19.63 16.38
N THR A 364 -6.16 19.65 15.08
CA THR A 364 -6.93 18.98 14.04
C THR A 364 -6.02 18.06 13.25
N ASN A 365 -6.29 16.76 13.21
CA ASN A 365 -5.40 15.80 12.54
C ASN A 365 -3.95 15.86 13.08
N VAL A 366 -3.79 15.90 14.40
CA VAL A 366 -2.47 16.01 15.05
C VAL A 366 -2.12 14.68 15.71
N THR A 367 -0.85 14.28 15.58
CA THR A 367 -0.28 13.18 16.37
C THR A 367 0.66 13.78 17.41
N ASP A 368 0.22 13.89 18.66
CA ASP A 368 1.01 14.34 19.80
C ASP A 368 1.33 13.15 20.69
N ALA A 369 2.47 12.48 20.44
CA ALA A 369 2.72 11.15 20.98
C ALA A 369 4.19 10.86 21.32
N ALA A 370 4.41 9.90 22.21
CA ALA A 370 5.75 9.48 22.65
C ALA A 370 6.58 10.63 23.26
N ASN A 371 5.92 11.57 23.92
CA ASN A 371 6.58 12.61 24.70
C ASN A 371 6.84 12.13 26.13
N THR A 372 7.76 12.80 26.81
CA THR A 372 8.23 12.40 28.14
C THR A 372 7.99 13.52 29.14
N VAL A 373 7.45 13.18 30.32
CA VAL A 373 7.37 14.07 31.47
C VAL A 373 8.07 13.46 32.67
N SER A 374 8.82 14.26 33.41
CA SER A 374 9.54 13.76 34.59
C SER A 374 9.67 14.84 35.64
N ALA A 375 9.51 14.47 36.91
CA ALA A 375 9.85 15.34 38.01
C ALA A 375 11.38 15.38 38.19
N GLY A 376 11.88 16.41 38.86
CA GLY A 376 13.27 16.42 39.32
C GLY A 376 13.50 15.40 40.45
N ALA A 377 14.76 15.20 40.83
CA ALA A 377 15.13 14.41 42.00
C ALA A 377 15.05 15.26 43.30
N GLY A 378 14.42 14.77 44.36
CA GLY A 378 14.28 15.50 45.64
C GLY A 378 13.43 14.77 46.69
N ALA A 379 13.37 15.31 47.91
CA ALA A 379 12.67 14.71 49.05
C ALA A 379 11.17 15.07 49.14
N GLY A 380 10.67 15.92 48.24
CA GLY A 380 9.28 16.38 48.15
C GLY A 380 8.70 16.30 46.73
N ALA A 381 7.37 16.29 46.64
CA ALA A 381 6.56 15.89 45.48
C ALA A 381 6.64 16.84 44.26
N GLY A 382 7.73 16.78 43.51
CA GLY A 382 7.67 17.14 42.09
C GLY A 382 6.74 16.16 41.39
N GLN A 383 5.81 16.66 40.58
CA GLN A 383 4.88 15.81 39.84
C GLN A 383 5.26 15.72 38.37
N ALA A 384 4.81 14.65 37.73
CA ALA A 384 4.87 14.52 36.30
C ALA A 384 3.51 14.05 35.77
N ALA A 385 2.95 14.78 34.80
CA ALA A 385 1.65 14.46 34.24
C ALA A 385 1.48 15.06 32.83
N ALA A 386 0.54 14.49 32.08
CA ALA A 386 0.12 14.97 30.76
C ALA A 386 1.27 15.02 29.77
N GLY A 387 1.74 13.85 29.33
CA GLY A 387 2.88 13.82 28.41
C GLY A 387 2.59 14.44 27.05
N ALA A 388 1.36 14.40 26.54
CA ALA A 388 0.99 15.11 25.32
C ALA A 388 0.66 16.57 25.65
N LEU A 389 -0.45 16.83 26.36
CA LEU A 389 -0.93 18.20 26.59
C LEU A 389 -1.42 18.43 28.03
N TYR A 390 -0.90 19.47 28.67
CA TYR A 390 -1.38 19.98 29.95
C TYR A 390 -2.14 21.30 29.76
N ASN A 391 -3.42 21.35 30.12
CA ASN A 391 -4.26 22.54 30.01
C ASN A 391 -4.53 23.10 31.40
N LEU A 392 -4.11 24.34 31.66
CA LEU A 392 -4.23 24.98 32.96
C LEU A 392 -4.90 26.35 32.87
N SER A 393 -5.93 26.54 33.69
CA SER A 393 -6.45 27.88 33.99
C SER A 393 -6.05 28.33 35.40
N LEU A 394 -5.26 29.40 35.45
CA LEU A 394 -4.71 29.96 36.69
C LEU A 394 -4.93 31.48 36.76
N ASN A 395 -5.41 31.96 37.91
CA ASN A 395 -5.47 33.41 38.18
C ASN A 395 -4.23 33.86 38.96
N VAL A 396 -3.42 34.74 38.36
CA VAL A 396 -2.24 35.35 39.01
C VAL A 396 -2.59 36.76 39.54
N GLY A 397 -3.42 36.83 40.60
CA GLY A 397 -3.72 38.09 41.30
C GLY A 397 -5.16 38.25 41.82
N THR A 398 -5.44 39.37 42.52
CA THR A 398 -6.77 39.71 43.11
C THR A 398 -7.79 40.25 42.09
N ALA A 399 -7.48 40.21 40.79
CA ALA A 399 -8.41 40.62 39.74
C ALA A 399 -9.47 39.52 39.50
N THR A 400 -10.73 39.94 39.54
CA THR A 400 -11.95 39.12 39.49
C THR A 400 -12.19 38.55 38.09
N ALA A 401 -12.47 37.23 38.02
CA ALA A 401 -13.21 36.49 36.97
C ALA A 401 -12.80 36.67 35.48
N GLY A 402 -12.35 35.58 34.82
CA GLY A 402 -12.42 35.47 33.34
C GLY A 402 -11.29 34.71 32.62
N GLN A 403 -10.20 34.33 33.28
CA GLN A 403 -9.11 33.59 32.63
C GLN A 403 -9.58 32.23 32.13
N THR A 404 -9.41 31.96 30.83
CA THR A 404 -9.90 30.74 30.18
C THR A 404 -8.76 29.98 29.54
N ALA A 405 -8.65 28.69 29.81
CA ALA A 405 -7.75 27.77 29.11
C ALA A 405 -8.59 26.77 28.32
N ALA A 406 -8.55 26.86 27.00
CA ALA A 406 -9.41 26.09 26.12
C ALA A 406 -8.59 25.18 25.20
N VAL A 407 -9.03 23.92 25.07
CA VAL A 407 -8.48 22.97 24.11
C VAL A 407 -9.62 22.48 23.23
N THR A 408 -9.42 22.49 21.91
CA THR A 408 -10.35 21.90 20.94
C THR A 408 -9.63 20.78 20.18
N LEU A 409 -10.25 19.60 20.14
CA LEU A 409 -9.67 18.39 19.54
C LEU A 409 -10.57 17.84 18.44
N ALA A 410 -9.96 17.57 17.29
CA ALA A 410 -10.62 16.90 16.17
C ALA A 410 -9.66 15.94 15.47
N ASN A 411 -10.12 14.71 15.19
CA ASN A 411 -9.39 13.71 14.41
C ASN A 411 -7.93 13.51 14.85
N SER A 412 -7.64 13.59 16.15
CA SER A 412 -6.25 13.67 16.65
C SER A 412 -5.90 12.47 17.53
N ILE A 413 -4.59 12.22 17.70
CA ILE A 413 -4.02 11.20 18.56
C ILE A 413 -3.16 11.89 19.63
N LEU A 414 -3.46 11.63 20.90
CA LEU A 414 -2.64 12.04 22.05
C LEU A 414 -2.27 10.79 22.85
N ALA A 415 -1.05 10.25 22.71
CA ALA A 415 -0.81 8.86 23.14
C ALA A 415 0.65 8.51 23.45
N ASN A 416 0.84 7.37 24.11
CA ASN A 416 2.15 6.74 24.34
C ASN A 416 3.12 7.65 25.10
N SER A 417 2.59 8.60 25.88
CA SER A 417 3.39 9.44 26.76
C SER A 417 4.10 8.59 27.82
N THR A 418 5.32 8.99 28.19
CA THR A 418 6.09 8.29 29.21
C THR A 418 6.48 9.18 30.39
N GLY A 419 6.62 8.56 31.56
CA GLY A 419 6.93 9.24 32.81
C GLY A 419 5.72 9.92 33.47
N GLY A 420 5.77 10.04 34.80
CA GLY A 420 4.66 10.59 35.59
C GLY A 420 3.43 9.69 35.72
N ALA A 421 2.32 10.26 36.21
CA ALA A 421 1.02 9.62 36.12
C ALA A 421 0.70 9.45 34.63
N SER A 422 0.45 8.21 34.18
CA SER A 422 0.24 7.81 32.78
C SER A 422 -1.00 8.44 32.15
N ILE A 423 -1.07 9.75 32.07
CA ILE A 423 -2.18 10.52 31.52
C ILE A 423 -1.60 11.29 30.33
N ASP A 424 -2.23 11.18 29.17
CA ASP A 424 -1.77 11.87 27.95
C ASP A 424 -2.24 13.33 27.94
N LEU A 425 -3.48 13.57 28.38
CA LEU A 425 -4.12 14.89 28.36
C LEU A 425 -4.68 15.21 29.74
N PHE A 426 -4.32 16.35 30.31
CA PHE A 426 -4.78 16.75 31.64
C PHE A 426 -5.40 18.15 31.61
N ASN A 427 -6.61 18.26 32.14
CA ASN A 427 -7.33 19.51 32.32
C ASN A 427 -7.26 19.93 33.80
N ASP A 428 -6.69 21.10 34.09
CA ASP A 428 -6.54 21.62 35.43
C ASP A 428 -7.17 23.01 35.56
N GLN A 429 -8.01 23.14 36.57
CA GLN A 429 -8.66 24.37 36.93
C GLN A 429 -8.33 24.73 38.39
N GLU A 430 -7.54 25.79 38.56
CA GLU A 430 -7.26 26.31 39.90
C GLU A 430 -8.28 27.40 40.29
N ASN A 431 -8.36 28.50 39.52
CA ASN A 431 -9.24 29.65 39.83
C ASN A 431 -9.89 30.34 38.60
N GLY A 432 -9.80 29.74 37.40
CA GLY A 432 -10.42 30.24 36.17
C GLY A 432 -11.32 29.19 35.48
N THR A 433 -11.44 29.20 34.15
CA THR A 433 -12.21 28.20 33.39
C THR A 433 -11.27 27.37 32.51
N ALA A 434 -11.14 26.07 32.81
CA ALA A 434 -10.38 25.13 31.97
C ALA A 434 -11.36 24.19 31.25
N ALA A 435 -11.35 24.21 29.93
CA ALA A 435 -12.27 23.44 29.09
C ALA A 435 -11.54 22.65 28.00
N ILE A 436 -11.95 21.41 27.83
CA ILE A 436 -11.56 20.56 26.69
C ILE A 436 -12.83 20.23 25.89
N ASN A 437 -12.83 20.57 24.62
CA ASN A 437 -13.92 20.33 23.69
C ASN A 437 -13.48 19.35 22.61
N VAL A 438 -13.95 18.11 22.71
CA VAL A 438 -13.74 17.10 21.66
C VAL A 438 -14.86 17.24 20.64
N THR A 439 -14.54 17.76 19.46
CA THR A 439 -15.53 18.07 18.41
C THR A 439 -15.60 16.99 17.32
N ALA A 440 -14.61 16.11 17.27
CA ALA A 440 -14.57 14.93 16.41
C ALA A 440 -13.76 13.81 17.10
N PRO A 441 -13.86 12.55 16.63
CA PRO A 441 -13.19 11.43 17.26
C PRO A 441 -11.71 11.73 17.55
N THR A 442 -11.26 11.38 18.75
CA THR A 442 -9.89 11.62 19.23
C THR A 442 -9.43 10.41 20.02
N LEU A 443 -8.22 9.94 19.77
CA LEU A 443 -7.69 8.76 20.43
C LEU A 443 -6.69 9.14 21.53
N VAL A 444 -6.86 8.55 22.71
CA VAL A 444 -5.93 8.65 23.84
C VAL A 444 -5.48 7.26 24.30
N SER A 445 -4.26 7.11 24.81
CA SER A 445 -3.76 5.79 25.20
C SER A 445 -4.20 5.34 26.59
N VAL A 446 -4.51 6.28 27.49
CA VAL A 446 -4.95 5.97 28.86
C VAL A 446 -6.29 6.62 29.21
N SER A 447 -6.32 7.93 29.40
CA SER A 447 -7.53 8.69 29.69
C SER A 447 -7.26 10.20 29.62
N ILE A 448 -8.33 10.99 29.60
CA ILE A 448 -8.24 12.42 29.85
C ILE A 448 -8.34 12.63 31.36
N GLY A 449 -7.26 13.12 31.97
CA GLY A 449 -7.25 13.50 33.38
C GLY A 449 -7.94 14.84 33.60
N ASN A 450 -8.59 14.98 34.75
CA ASN A 450 -9.23 16.22 35.16
C ASN A 450 -8.92 16.46 36.64
N ALA A 451 -8.27 17.59 36.98
CA ALA A 451 -8.07 17.99 38.37
C ALA A 451 -9.29 18.76 38.88
N ASN A 452 -9.78 18.34 40.06
CA ASN A 452 -10.89 18.93 40.82
C ASN A 452 -12.23 19.04 40.03
N THR A 453 -13.34 18.98 40.75
CA THR A 453 -14.75 18.85 40.31
C THR A 453 -15.32 19.93 39.37
N SER A 454 -14.50 20.82 38.79
CA SER A 454 -14.95 22.01 38.03
C SER A 454 -14.46 22.12 36.58
N GLY A 455 -13.34 21.48 36.21
CA GLY A 455 -12.86 21.50 34.81
C GLY A 455 -13.83 20.77 33.88
N THR A 456 -14.17 21.37 32.73
CA THR A 456 -15.20 20.82 31.81
C THR A 456 -14.56 20.06 30.66
N ILE A 457 -14.95 18.80 30.47
CA ILE A 457 -14.61 18.01 29.28
C ILE A 457 -15.91 17.68 28.55
N SER A 458 -16.08 18.26 27.35
CA SER A 458 -17.24 18.05 26.48
C SER A 458 -16.88 17.11 25.32
N GLY A 459 -17.86 16.35 24.83
CA GLY A 459 -17.66 15.42 23.71
C GLY A 459 -16.95 14.12 24.08
N GLN A 460 -16.95 13.70 25.35
CA GLN A 460 -16.23 12.51 25.82
C GLN A 460 -16.63 11.21 25.10
N THR A 461 -17.85 11.11 24.55
CA THR A 461 -18.27 9.97 23.72
C THR A 461 -17.49 9.82 22.42
N LEU A 462 -16.76 10.87 22.01
CA LEU A 462 -15.88 10.87 20.84
C LEU A 462 -14.44 10.50 21.21
N VAL A 463 -14.15 10.23 22.48
CA VAL A 463 -12.81 9.83 22.94
C VAL A 463 -12.68 8.31 22.85
N LEU A 464 -11.73 7.85 22.04
CA LEU A 464 -11.37 6.46 21.92
C LEU A 464 -10.16 6.17 22.81
N VAL A 465 -10.34 5.30 23.82
CA VAL A 465 -9.25 4.89 24.70
C VAL A 465 -8.67 3.57 24.21
N ALA A 466 -7.51 3.63 23.54
CA ALA A 466 -6.83 2.46 23.00
C ALA A 466 -5.35 2.77 22.70
N ASN A 467 -4.53 1.73 22.58
CA ASN A 467 -3.20 1.89 22.00
C ASN A 467 -3.33 2.25 20.51
N PRO A 468 -2.78 3.39 20.04
CA PRO A 468 -2.90 3.79 18.64
C PRO A 468 -2.08 2.93 17.68
N LEU A 469 -1.20 2.05 18.17
CA LEU A 469 -0.28 1.24 17.35
C LEU A 469 0.50 2.12 16.35
N LEU A 470 1.26 3.08 16.88
CA LEU A 470 2.11 3.96 16.08
C LEU A 470 3.47 3.32 15.79
N GLY A 471 3.98 3.50 14.58
CA GLY A 471 5.38 3.28 14.23
C GLY A 471 6.30 4.38 14.80
N PRO A 472 7.63 4.23 14.68
CA PRO A 472 8.57 5.25 15.11
C PRO A 472 8.41 6.54 14.28
N LEU A 473 8.83 7.67 14.84
CA LEU A 473 9.00 8.90 14.08
C LEU A 473 10.09 8.71 13.03
N GLN A 474 9.72 8.76 11.75
CA GLN A 474 10.64 8.53 10.65
C GLN A 474 10.14 9.19 9.37
N ASN A 475 10.94 9.12 8.31
CA ASN A 475 10.49 9.54 6.98
C ASN A 475 9.52 8.50 6.41
N ASN A 476 8.23 8.82 6.33
CA ASN A 476 7.19 8.00 5.69
C ASN A 476 6.70 8.63 4.36
N GLY A 477 7.55 9.42 3.72
CA GLY A 477 7.20 10.30 2.60
C GLY A 477 6.92 11.73 3.06
N GLY A 478 6.89 12.67 2.11
CA GLY A 478 6.61 14.08 2.35
C GLY A 478 7.80 14.92 2.84
N ALA A 479 7.51 16.17 3.20
CA ALA A 479 8.53 17.14 3.58
C ALA A 479 9.05 16.96 5.02
N THR A 480 8.21 16.49 5.94
CA THR A 480 8.54 16.35 7.37
C THR A 480 8.25 14.93 7.87
N GLN A 481 8.92 14.51 8.95
CA GLN A 481 8.77 13.15 9.50
C GLN A 481 7.43 12.97 10.20
N THR A 482 6.84 11.79 10.05
CA THR A 482 5.55 11.42 10.66
C THR A 482 5.66 10.12 11.46
N MET A 483 4.64 9.81 12.25
CA MET A 483 4.46 8.49 12.86
C MET A 483 3.37 7.75 12.10
N ALA A 484 3.71 6.68 11.37
CA ALA A 484 2.75 5.90 10.61
C ALA A 484 1.85 5.06 11.53
N LEU A 485 0.60 4.87 11.13
CA LEU A 485 -0.30 3.90 11.78
C LEU A 485 0.10 2.49 11.36
N LEU A 486 0.30 1.60 12.34
CA LEU A 486 0.60 0.19 12.08
C LEU A 486 -0.69 -0.61 11.77
N SER A 487 -0.52 -1.77 11.14
CA SER A 487 -1.63 -2.66 10.81
C SER A 487 -2.49 -3.00 12.03
N GLY A 488 -3.81 -2.87 11.89
CA GLY A 488 -4.77 -3.10 12.98
C GLY A 488 -4.92 -1.93 13.95
N SER A 489 -4.31 -0.77 13.67
CA SER A 489 -4.49 0.43 14.47
C SER A 489 -5.97 0.82 14.58
N PRO A 490 -6.48 1.11 15.79
CA PRO A 490 -7.84 1.61 15.98
C PRO A 490 -8.02 3.07 15.52
N ALA A 491 -6.95 3.73 15.07
CA ALA A 491 -7.00 5.06 14.47
C ALA A 491 -7.36 5.04 12.98
N ILE A 492 -7.23 3.88 12.32
CA ILE A 492 -7.53 3.73 10.89
C ILE A 492 -9.04 3.83 10.67
N ASP A 493 -9.46 4.66 9.72
CA ASP A 493 -10.85 4.96 9.36
C ASP A 493 -11.72 5.32 10.57
N ALA A 494 -11.15 6.00 11.58
CA ALA A 494 -11.83 6.27 12.85
C ALA A 494 -12.28 7.73 13.02
N GLY A 495 -11.83 8.64 12.15
CA GLY A 495 -12.11 10.08 12.23
C GLY A 495 -13.45 10.50 11.63
N ASN A 496 -13.65 11.82 11.56
CA ASN A 496 -14.83 12.46 11.01
C ASN A 496 -14.45 13.42 9.87
N ASN A 497 -14.85 13.07 8.63
CA ASN A 497 -14.58 13.88 7.45
C ASN A 497 -15.18 15.28 7.53
N ALA A 498 -16.31 15.46 8.23
CA ALA A 498 -16.96 16.78 8.36
C ALA A 498 -16.14 17.76 9.22
N ALA A 499 -15.19 17.26 10.02
CA ALA A 499 -14.27 18.09 10.79
C ALA A 499 -13.11 18.65 9.94
N LEU A 500 -12.96 18.21 8.68
CA LEU A 500 -12.05 18.78 7.70
C LEU A 500 -12.65 20.08 7.14
N THR A 501 -12.65 21.14 7.96
CA THR A 501 -13.19 22.46 7.57
C THR A 501 -12.08 23.46 7.26
N THR A 502 -12.41 24.51 6.48
CA THR A 502 -11.49 25.50 5.90
C THR A 502 -10.85 26.47 6.89
N THR A 503 -11.30 26.50 8.15
CA THR A 503 -10.98 27.58 9.09
C THR A 503 -9.68 27.36 9.86
N SER A 504 -9.16 26.13 9.91
CA SER A 504 -7.92 25.82 10.62
C SER A 504 -6.68 25.82 9.74
N LEU A 505 -6.79 25.85 8.39
CA LEU A 505 -5.70 25.49 7.46
C LEU A 505 -5.31 26.55 6.42
N GLY A 506 -5.92 27.74 6.41
CA GLY A 506 -5.57 28.82 5.46
C GLY A 506 -5.81 28.56 3.96
N THR A 507 -6.16 27.31 3.58
CA THR A 507 -6.55 26.87 2.24
C THR A 507 -7.73 25.89 2.33
N SER A 508 -8.43 25.65 1.21
CA SER A 508 -9.49 24.62 1.00
C SER A 508 -9.21 23.32 1.78
N PRO A 509 -10.22 22.55 2.25
CA PRO A 509 -10.01 21.40 3.13
C PRO A 509 -8.84 20.54 2.67
N PRO A 510 -7.99 20.08 3.59
CA PRO A 510 -6.69 19.53 3.25
C PRO A 510 -6.92 18.32 2.36
N PHE A 511 -6.57 18.44 1.09
CA PHE A 511 -6.61 17.31 0.16
C PHE A 511 -5.63 16.21 0.59
N TYR A 512 -4.62 16.61 1.37
CA TYR A 512 -3.48 15.77 1.74
C TYR A 512 -3.24 15.70 3.25
N ASP A 513 -2.64 14.60 3.69
CA ASP A 513 -2.14 14.47 5.05
C ASP A 513 -0.85 15.29 5.28
N GLN A 514 -0.20 15.13 6.44
CA GLN A 514 1.04 15.87 6.76
C GLN A 514 2.11 15.77 5.66
N ARG A 515 2.15 14.67 4.92
CA ARG A 515 3.20 14.41 3.92
C ARG A 515 2.99 15.24 2.64
N GLY A 516 1.80 15.79 2.45
CA GLY A 516 1.47 16.66 1.31
C GLY A 516 1.14 15.88 0.03
N LEU A 517 1.41 16.49 -1.12
CA LEU A 517 0.98 16.02 -2.44
C LEU A 517 1.24 14.50 -2.64
N GLY A 518 0.21 13.77 -3.05
CA GLY A 518 0.27 12.32 -3.28
C GLY A 518 -0.11 11.45 -2.07
N PHE A 519 -0.37 12.06 -0.92
CA PHE A 519 -0.84 11.39 0.28
C PHE A 519 -2.18 11.99 0.70
N ASN A 520 -3.28 11.45 0.20
CA ASN A 520 -4.61 12.03 0.44
C ASN A 520 -4.97 11.99 1.92
N ARG A 521 -5.73 12.98 2.39
CA ARG A 521 -6.21 13.06 3.78
C ARG A 521 -7.42 12.17 4.06
N VAL A 522 -8.11 11.70 3.03
CA VAL A 522 -9.25 10.80 3.18
C VAL A 522 -9.01 9.63 2.24
N SER A 523 -8.55 8.54 2.83
CA SER A 523 -8.44 7.22 2.22
C SER A 523 -9.59 6.36 2.76
N ASN A 524 -9.93 5.25 2.10
CA ASN A 524 -11.07 4.39 2.46
C ASN A 524 -12.43 5.07 2.72
N GLY A 525 -12.63 6.27 2.18
CA GLY A 525 -13.84 7.08 2.39
C GLY A 525 -13.93 7.72 3.78
N LYS A 526 -12.95 7.54 4.67
CA LYS A 526 -12.98 8.06 6.03
C LYS A 526 -11.58 8.40 6.53
N VAL A 527 -11.42 9.61 7.06
CA VAL A 527 -10.14 10.10 7.60
C VAL A 527 -9.68 9.29 8.81
N ASP A 528 -8.38 9.03 8.87
CA ASP A 528 -7.70 8.46 10.02
C ASP A 528 -7.52 9.49 11.14
N LEU A 529 -7.30 9.02 12.36
CA LEU A 529 -6.91 9.89 13.45
C LEU A 529 -5.41 10.20 13.36
N GLY A 530 -5.06 11.46 13.63
CA GLY A 530 -3.69 11.92 13.68
C GLY A 530 -3.19 12.58 12.40
N ALA A 531 -1.88 12.81 12.34
CA ALA A 531 -1.26 13.56 11.26
C ALA A 531 -1.04 12.74 9.97
N PHE A 532 -1.06 11.41 10.08
CA PHE A 532 -0.79 10.45 9.03
C PHE A 532 -2.07 9.74 8.59
N GLU A 533 -2.26 9.57 7.28
CA GLU A 533 -3.33 8.78 6.67
C GLU A 533 -2.78 7.51 6.01
N VAL A 534 -3.31 6.34 6.33
CA VAL A 534 -3.03 5.08 5.65
C VAL A 534 -3.62 5.13 4.24
N GLN A 535 -2.73 5.23 3.25
CA GLN A 535 -3.14 5.25 1.85
C GLN A 535 -3.57 3.84 1.42
N VAL A 536 -4.78 3.72 0.88
CA VAL A 536 -5.25 2.53 0.17
C VAL A 536 -5.03 2.79 -1.32
N PRO A 537 -4.05 2.14 -1.97
CA PRO A 537 -3.74 2.43 -3.35
C PRO A 537 -4.91 2.06 -4.26
N VAL A 538 -5.19 2.92 -5.24
CA VAL A 538 -6.06 2.56 -6.35
C VAL A 538 -5.34 1.49 -7.17
N THR A 539 -6.00 0.37 -7.38
CA THR A 539 -5.50 -0.77 -8.15
C THR A 539 -6.24 -0.83 -9.47
N VAL A 540 -5.49 -0.82 -10.57
CA VAL A 540 -6.05 -0.92 -11.92
C VAL A 540 -5.92 -2.37 -12.39
N GLY A 541 -6.99 -2.91 -12.94
CA GLY A 541 -7.04 -4.27 -13.47
C GLY A 541 -7.62 -4.28 -14.90
N PRO A 542 -7.34 -5.33 -15.68
CA PRO A 542 -6.34 -6.37 -15.44
C PRO A 542 -4.90 -5.83 -15.51
N THR A 543 -3.90 -6.55 -14.96
CA THR A 543 -2.48 -6.14 -14.99
C THR A 543 -1.78 -6.41 -16.33
N GLY A 544 -2.42 -7.18 -17.20
CA GLY A 544 -2.02 -7.43 -18.58
C GLY A 544 -3.23 -7.34 -19.51
N LEU A 545 -2.99 -7.10 -20.78
CA LEU A 545 -4.03 -7.01 -21.80
C LEU A 545 -3.91 -8.20 -22.77
N PRO A 546 -5.04 -8.85 -23.14
CA PRO A 546 -5.03 -9.82 -24.22
C PRO A 546 -4.49 -9.19 -25.50
N ALA A 547 -3.65 -9.89 -26.26
CA ALA A 547 -3.13 -9.40 -27.52
C ALA A 547 -4.28 -9.07 -28.50
N ALA A 548 -4.06 -8.09 -29.37
CA ALA A 548 -4.98 -7.75 -30.46
C ALA A 548 -4.38 -8.11 -31.82
N SER A 549 -5.19 -8.06 -32.87
CA SER A 549 -4.73 -8.25 -34.26
C SER A 549 -5.17 -7.07 -35.13
N VAL A 550 -4.34 -6.67 -36.09
CA VAL A 550 -4.71 -5.62 -37.05
C VAL A 550 -6.00 -5.99 -37.78
N GLY A 551 -6.95 -5.05 -37.86
CA GLY A 551 -8.22 -5.22 -38.57
C GLY A 551 -9.32 -5.94 -37.78
N VAL A 552 -9.05 -6.43 -36.57
CA VAL A 552 -10.05 -7.11 -35.71
C VAL A 552 -10.53 -6.14 -34.62
N GLY A 553 -11.85 -6.12 -34.37
CA GLY A 553 -12.43 -5.33 -33.29
C GLY A 553 -11.89 -5.78 -31.93
N TYR A 554 -11.41 -4.82 -31.14
CA TYR A 554 -10.90 -5.03 -29.79
C TYR A 554 -11.79 -4.28 -28.80
N SER A 555 -12.10 -4.91 -27.67
CA SER A 555 -12.82 -4.28 -26.57
C SER A 555 -12.43 -4.95 -25.26
N GLN A 556 -11.68 -4.24 -24.43
CA GLN A 556 -11.28 -4.68 -23.11
C GLN A 556 -11.76 -3.66 -22.06
N ALA A 557 -12.50 -4.14 -21.06
CA ALA A 557 -12.83 -3.32 -19.91
C ALA A 557 -11.66 -3.34 -18.92
N LEU A 558 -11.21 -2.16 -18.54
CA LEU A 558 -10.33 -1.92 -17.40
C LEU A 558 -11.21 -1.58 -16.20
N THR A 559 -10.82 -2.11 -15.05
CA THR A 559 -11.46 -1.83 -13.78
C THR A 559 -10.47 -1.13 -12.87
N ALA A 560 -11.00 -0.39 -11.91
CA ALA A 560 -10.21 0.16 -10.84
C ALA A 560 -10.94 -0.14 -9.54
N SER A 561 -10.19 -0.58 -8.55
CA SER A 561 -10.67 -0.77 -7.18
C SER A 561 -9.86 0.07 -6.24
N GLY A 562 -10.48 0.42 -5.13
CA GLY A 562 -9.95 1.38 -4.19
C GLY A 562 -11.10 1.99 -3.38
N PRO A 563 -10.75 2.93 -2.50
CA PRO A 563 -11.65 3.38 -1.45
C PRO A 563 -12.81 4.24 -1.92
N VAL A 564 -12.57 5.11 -2.91
CA VAL A 564 -13.55 6.09 -3.39
C VAL A 564 -13.72 5.89 -4.89
N GLY A 565 -14.91 5.53 -5.33
CA GLY A 565 -15.34 5.60 -6.73
C GLY A 565 -16.29 6.79 -6.96
N PRO A 566 -16.71 7.08 -8.20
CA PRO A 566 -16.34 6.40 -9.44
C PRO A 566 -14.92 6.76 -9.93
N TYR A 567 -14.36 5.89 -10.79
CA TYR A 567 -13.03 6.07 -11.37
C TYR A 567 -13.12 6.57 -12.82
N THR A 568 -12.20 7.45 -13.18
CA THR A 568 -11.98 7.94 -14.53
C THR A 568 -10.64 7.45 -15.06
N PHE A 569 -10.60 6.98 -16.30
CA PHE A 569 -9.39 6.38 -16.88
C PHE A 569 -8.79 7.27 -17.97
N ALA A 570 -7.46 7.36 -17.97
CA ALA A 570 -6.71 8.08 -19.00
C ALA A 570 -5.37 7.38 -19.29
N VAL A 571 -4.87 7.55 -20.51
CA VAL A 571 -3.48 7.20 -20.85
C VAL A 571 -2.60 8.39 -20.49
N THR A 572 -1.68 8.18 -19.55
CA THR A 572 -0.83 9.25 -19.00
C THR A 572 0.61 9.21 -19.50
N THR A 573 1.03 8.08 -20.07
CA THR A 573 2.36 7.93 -20.69
C THR A 573 2.27 6.96 -21.87
N GLY A 574 3.05 7.22 -22.93
CA GLY A 574 3.02 6.43 -24.15
C GLY A 574 1.81 6.77 -25.04
N ALA A 575 1.60 5.95 -26.06
CA ALA A 575 0.49 6.09 -27.00
C ALA A 575 -0.18 4.75 -27.24
N LEU A 576 -1.50 4.77 -27.40
CA LEU A 576 -2.25 3.59 -27.83
C LEU A 576 -1.91 3.25 -29.29
N PRO A 577 -2.03 1.97 -29.69
CA PRO A 577 -1.97 1.59 -31.10
C PRO A 577 -2.99 2.39 -31.93
N ALA A 578 -2.62 2.76 -33.15
CA ALA A 578 -3.52 3.46 -34.06
C ALA A 578 -4.82 2.66 -34.25
N GLY A 579 -5.97 3.33 -34.08
CA GLY A 579 -7.30 2.72 -34.19
C GLY A 579 -7.89 2.23 -32.87
N LEU A 580 -7.18 2.32 -31.74
CA LEU A 580 -7.72 2.11 -30.39
C LEU A 580 -7.90 3.42 -29.63
N THR A 581 -8.91 3.45 -28.76
CA THR A 581 -9.18 4.55 -27.83
C THR A 581 -9.54 4.00 -26.45
N LEU A 582 -9.10 4.68 -25.39
CA LEU A 582 -9.56 4.45 -24.03
C LEU A 582 -10.58 5.52 -23.66
N ASN A 583 -11.79 5.12 -23.32
CA ASN A 583 -12.79 6.06 -22.81
C ASN A 583 -12.62 6.31 -21.31
N SER A 584 -13.22 7.40 -20.81
CA SER A 584 -13.11 7.78 -19.39
C SER A 584 -13.71 6.76 -18.43
N SER A 585 -14.55 5.83 -18.90
CA SER A 585 -15.14 4.75 -18.09
C SER A 585 -14.28 3.49 -18.03
N GLY A 586 -13.10 3.48 -18.66
CA GLY A 586 -12.15 2.38 -18.60
C GLY A 586 -12.28 1.35 -19.72
N VAL A 587 -13.06 1.59 -20.77
CA VAL A 587 -13.13 0.65 -21.91
C VAL A 587 -12.09 1.04 -22.96
N LEU A 588 -11.10 0.17 -23.17
CA LEU A 588 -10.14 0.23 -24.27
C LEU A 588 -10.74 -0.49 -25.48
N SER A 589 -11.13 0.24 -26.52
CA SER A 589 -11.80 -0.34 -27.68
C SER A 589 -11.44 0.33 -29.00
N GLY A 590 -11.71 -0.39 -30.10
CA GLY A 590 -11.49 0.08 -31.47
C GLY A 590 -11.05 -1.05 -32.40
N THR A 591 -10.37 -0.70 -33.48
CA THR A 591 -9.82 -1.67 -34.45
C THR A 591 -8.39 -1.26 -34.79
N PRO A 592 -7.37 -1.97 -34.27
CA PRO A 592 -5.98 -1.62 -34.51
C PRO A 592 -5.63 -1.65 -36.00
N THR A 593 -4.83 -0.69 -36.48
CA THR A 593 -4.40 -0.61 -37.89
C THR A 593 -2.91 -0.88 -38.12
N ALA A 594 -2.13 -0.94 -37.04
CA ALA A 594 -0.68 -1.16 -37.10
C ALA A 594 -0.26 -2.27 -36.14
N ALA A 595 0.55 -3.21 -36.65
CA ALA A 595 1.14 -4.28 -35.85
C ALA A 595 2.36 -3.77 -35.08
N GLY A 596 2.66 -4.38 -33.94
CA GLY A 596 3.81 -4.07 -33.12
C GLY A 596 3.55 -4.21 -31.63
N THR A 597 4.57 -3.95 -30.84
CA THR A 597 4.47 -3.86 -29.38
C THR A 597 4.39 -2.39 -28.98
N PHE A 598 3.38 -2.04 -28.20
CA PHE A 598 3.11 -0.69 -27.73
C PHE A 598 3.20 -0.67 -26.21
N SER A 599 3.97 0.28 -25.68
CA SER A 599 4.06 0.51 -24.24
C SER A 599 3.33 1.79 -23.88
N PHE A 600 2.34 1.67 -22.99
CA PHE A 600 1.59 2.80 -22.48
C PHE A 600 1.16 2.57 -21.03
N THR A 601 0.96 3.66 -20.29
CA THR A 601 0.50 3.61 -18.90
C THR A 601 -0.92 4.12 -18.83
N VAL A 602 -1.81 3.32 -18.23
CA VAL A 602 -3.16 3.75 -17.89
C VAL A 602 -3.19 4.17 -16.43
N THR A 603 -3.78 5.34 -16.18
CA THR A 603 -4.07 5.85 -14.86
C THR A 603 -5.58 5.84 -14.64
N ALA A 604 -6.03 5.20 -13.57
CA ALA A 604 -7.38 5.38 -13.06
C ALA A 604 -7.33 6.41 -11.92
N THR A 605 -8.18 7.43 -11.98
CA THR A 605 -8.27 8.52 -11.01
C THR A 605 -9.68 8.59 -10.46
N ASN A 606 -9.84 8.65 -9.14
CA ASN A 606 -11.16 8.82 -8.54
C ASN A 606 -11.53 10.29 -8.33
N ALA A 607 -12.72 10.53 -7.77
CA ALA A 607 -13.24 11.86 -7.49
C ALA A 607 -12.40 12.67 -6.48
N THR A 608 -11.56 12.03 -5.65
CA THR A 608 -10.65 12.69 -4.71
C THR A 608 -9.23 12.84 -5.26
N SER A 609 -9.03 12.56 -6.56
CA SER A 609 -7.72 12.61 -7.24
C SER A 609 -6.69 11.59 -6.75
N GLU A 610 -7.08 10.55 -5.98
CA GLU A 610 -6.24 9.36 -5.86
C GLU A 610 -6.15 8.70 -7.22
N SER A 611 -4.98 8.15 -7.52
CA SER A 611 -4.79 7.42 -8.75
C SER A 611 -3.98 6.15 -8.60
N GLY A 612 -4.25 5.21 -9.49
CA GLY A 612 -3.55 3.95 -9.64
C GLY A 612 -3.10 3.82 -11.06
N THR A 613 -1.92 3.26 -11.28
CA THR A 613 -1.37 3.10 -12.63
C THR A 613 -1.00 1.66 -12.92
N VAL A 614 -1.26 1.24 -14.16
CA VAL A 614 -0.70 0.00 -14.71
C VAL A 614 -0.01 0.35 -16.02
N ALA A 615 1.25 -0.07 -16.14
CA ALA A 615 1.98 -0.03 -17.40
C ALA A 615 1.68 -1.30 -18.18
N TYR A 616 1.18 -1.14 -19.41
CA TYR A 616 0.92 -2.24 -20.32
C TYR A 616 2.00 -2.35 -21.38
N THR A 617 2.43 -3.58 -21.62
CA THR A 617 3.11 -3.98 -22.86
C THR A 617 2.07 -4.68 -23.71
N PHE A 618 1.53 -3.98 -24.69
CA PHE A 618 0.42 -4.42 -25.51
C PHE A 618 0.88 -4.83 -26.90
N THR A 619 0.67 -6.10 -27.25
CA THR A 619 1.05 -6.63 -28.56
C THR A 619 -0.14 -6.61 -29.50
N VAL A 620 0.02 -5.91 -30.62
CA VAL A 620 -0.87 -6.01 -31.78
C VAL A 620 -0.16 -6.89 -32.81
N ALA A 621 -0.66 -8.12 -32.97
CA ALA A 621 -0.21 -9.00 -34.03
C ALA A 621 -0.57 -8.40 -35.41
N PRO A 622 0.23 -8.68 -36.46
CA PRO A 622 -0.17 -8.39 -37.83
C PRO A 622 -1.55 -8.99 -38.11
N ALA A 623 -2.25 -8.41 -39.09
CA ALA A 623 -3.55 -8.92 -39.51
C ALA A 623 -3.34 -10.38 -39.87
N SER A 624 -4.00 -11.29 -39.14
CA SER A 624 -3.96 -12.71 -39.52
C SER A 624 -4.45 -12.79 -40.96
N ALA A 625 -3.63 -13.41 -41.82
CA ALA A 625 -4.11 -13.90 -43.09
C ALA A 625 -5.23 -14.90 -42.78
N THR A 626 -6.47 -14.43 -42.84
CA THR A 626 -7.75 -15.19 -42.84
C THR A 626 -7.66 -16.66 -42.40
N GLY A 627 -7.92 -16.91 -41.11
CA GLY A 627 -8.18 -18.24 -40.55
C GLY A 627 -7.78 -18.33 -39.07
N GLY A 628 -8.71 -18.67 -38.17
CA GLY A 628 -8.35 -19.11 -36.81
C GLY A 628 -7.53 -20.41 -36.82
N PRO A 629 -7.05 -20.92 -35.67
CA PRO A 629 -6.38 -22.21 -35.63
C PRO A 629 -7.28 -23.30 -36.24
N ALA A 630 -6.69 -24.20 -37.02
CA ALA A 630 -7.43 -25.28 -37.66
C ALA A 630 -8.08 -26.18 -36.59
N ALA A 631 -9.38 -26.40 -36.73
CA ALA A 631 -10.16 -27.25 -35.85
C ALA A 631 -10.31 -28.68 -36.40
N ALA A 632 -10.31 -28.82 -37.74
CA ALA A 632 -10.23 -30.11 -38.42
C ALA A 632 -9.52 -29.95 -39.78
N LEU A 633 -8.83 -30.99 -40.22
CA LEU A 633 -8.22 -31.05 -41.55
C LEU A 633 -8.81 -32.24 -42.31
N VAL A 634 -9.43 -31.97 -43.45
CA VAL A 634 -10.30 -32.93 -44.12
C VAL A 634 -9.77 -33.25 -45.51
N GLY A 635 -9.44 -34.51 -45.76
CA GLY A 635 -8.98 -35.01 -47.04
C GLY A 635 -9.97 -36.01 -47.67
N GLY A 636 -9.72 -36.41 -48.91
CA GLY A 636 -10.53 -37.45 -49.57
C GLY A 636 -10.61 -37.34 -51.09
N THR A 637 -10.38 -36.14 -51.64
CA THR A 637 -10.26 -35.92 -53.08
C THR A 637 -8.90 -36.41 -53.59
N PRO A 638 -8.85 -37.02 -54.80
CA PRO A 638 -7.60 -37.49 -55.40
C PRO A 638 -6.88 -36.36 -56.15
N ASP A 639 -6.70 -35.21 -55.51
CA ASP A 639 -6.06 -34.01 -56.07
C ASP A 639 -4.85 -33.53 -55.26
N GLY A 640 -4.40 -34.32 -54.29
CA GLY A 640 -3.26 -33.98 -53.43
C GLY A 640 -3.55 -32.87 -52.43
N THR A 641 -4.81 -32.51 -52.21
CA THR A 641 -5.21 -31.43 -51.30
C THR A 641 -6.05 -31.90 -50.11
N ALA A 642 -6.12 -31.05 -49.08
CA ALA A 642 -7.03 -31.17 -47.96
C ALA A 642 -7.66 -29.81 -47.63
N LYS A 643 -8.84 -29.81 -47.04
CA LYS A 643 -9.58 -28.62 -46.66
C LYS A 643 -9.48 -28.39 -45.16
N VAL A 644 -9.06 -27.19 -44.78
CA VAL A 644 -9.01 -26.73 -43.39
C VAL A 644 -10.41 -26.32 -42.97
N PHE A 645 -10.81 -26.72 -41.78
CA PHE A 645 -12.00 -26.21 -41.11
C PHE A 645 -11.60 -25.44 -39.86
N THR A 646 -12.20 -24.27 -39.67
CA THR A 646 -12.05 -23.45 -38.47
C THR A 646 -13.26 -23.58 -37.58
N LEU A 647 -13.08 -23.43 -36.27
CA LEU A 647 -14.17 -23.44 -35.31
C LEU A 647 -14.76 -22.03 -35.16
N ASN A 648 -16.06 -21.89 -35.42
CA ASN A 648 -16.81 -20.65 -35.19
C ASN A 648 -18.06 -20.97 -34.39
N ASN A 649 -18.17 -20.45 -33.16
CA ASN A 649 -19.31 -20.69 -32.25
C ASN A 649 -19.66 -22.18 -32.06
N GLY A 650 -18.66 -23.05 -31.92
CA GLY A 650 -18.86 -24.48 -31.74
C GLY A 650 -19.35 -25.22 -33.01
N GLN A 651 -19.20 -24.61 -34.18
CA GLN A 651 -19.49 -25.20 -35.49
C GLN A 651 -18.25 -25.19 -36.38
N LEU A 652 -18.06 -26.27 -37.15
CA LEU A 652 -17.02 -26.36 -38.16
C LEU A 652 -17.40 -25.51 -39.36
N THR A 653 -16.50 -24.63 -39.76
CA THR A 653 -16.69 -23.76 -40.93
C THR A 653 -15.57 -24.00 -41.95
N PRO A 654 -15.89 -24.17 -43.24
CA PRO A 654 -14.90 -24.42 -44.26
C PRO A 654 -13.96 -23.22 -44.42
N GLY A 655 -12.67 -23.48 -44.44
CA GLY A 655 -11.60 -22.50 -44.62
C GLY A 655 -10.72 -22.84 -45.83
N ASN A 656 -9.42 -22.60 -45.67
CA ASN A 656 -8.43 -22.69 -46.75
C ASN A 656 -8.24 -24.12 -47.25
N VAL A 657 -7.79 -24.25 -48.51
CA VAL A 657 -7.35 -25.53 -49.08
C VAL A 657 -5.83 -25.59 -49.01
N ILE A 658 -5.30 -26.70 -48.50
CA ILE A 658 -3.88 -26.97 -48.36
C ILE A 658 -3.48 -28.01 -49.40
N THR A 659 -2.42 -27.71 -50.14
CA THR A 659 -1.87 -28.63 -51.13
C THR A 659 -0.66 -29.33 -50.54
N PHE A 660 -0.75 -30.64 -50.35
CA PHE A 660 0.34 -31.47 -49.84
C PHE A 660 1.17 -32.08 -50.97
N PHE A 661 0.49 -32.60 -52.00
CA PHE A 661 1.11 -33.36 -53.07
C PHE A 661 0.76 -32.74 -54.43
N PRO A 662 1.41 -31.62 -54.81
CA PRO A 662 1.09 -30.91 -56.04
C PRO A 662 1.34 -31.78 -57.27
N ASN A 663 0.45 -31.66 -58.27
CA ASN A 663 0.51 -32.41 -59.55
C ASN A 663 0.43 -33.94 -59.40
N THR A 664 -0.20 -34.43 -58.33
CA THR A 664 -0.44 -35.87 -58.13
C THR A 664 -1.94 -36.17 -58.16
N THR A 665 -2.31 -37.44 -58.32
CA THR A 665 -3.68 -37.93 -58.11
C THR A 665 -3.84 -38.55 -56.73
N ALA A 666 -3.04 -38.12 -55.76
CA ALA A 666 -3.01 -38.70 -54.43
C ALA A 666 -4.25 -38.30 -53.63
N VAL A 667 -4.89 -39.26 -52.97
CA VAL A 667 -5.81 -38.97 -51.87
C VAL A 667 -4.96 -38.54 -50.67
N VAL A 668 -5.36 -37.47 -49.97
CA VAL A 668 -4.70 -37.07 -48.72
C VAL A 668 -5.46 -37.64 -47.52
N ARG A 669 -4.74 -38.28 -46.62
CA ARG A 669 -5.19 -38.57 -45.25
C ARG A 669 -4.48 -37.64 -44.28
N THR A 670 -5.16 -37.26 -43.22
CA THR A 670 -4.86 -36.03 -42.50
C THR A 670 -4.75 -36.27 -41.01
N ALA A 671 -3.94 -35.45 -40.33
CA ALA A 671 -3.92 -35.25 -38.89
C ALA A 671 -3.58 -33.79 -38.59
N LEU A 672 -4.04 -33.29 -37.44
CA LEU A 672 -3.68 -31.99 -36.89
C LEU A 672 -2.97 -32.14 -35.56
N ALA A 673 -1.75 -31.59 -35.44
CA ALA A 673 -1.05 -31.47 -34.17
C ALA A 673 0.05 -30.40 -34.25
N ASP A 674 0.44 -29.81 -33.13
CA ASP A 674 1.53 -28.82 -33.06
C ASP A 674 2.90 -29.54 -33.01
N VAL A 675 3.50 -29.76 -34.19
CA VAL A 675 4.74 -30.54 -34.35
C VAL A 675 5.97 -29.67 -34.07
N ASN A 676 5.90 -28.36 -34.33
CA ASN A 676 7.01 -27.44 -34.09
C ASN A 676 7.00 -26.78 -32.68
N GLY A 677 5.88 -26.85 -31.96
CA GLY A 677 5.69 -26.32 -30.61
C GLY A 677 5.41 -24.81 -30.57
N ASP A 678 4.79 -24.25 -31.62
CA ASP A 678 4.56 -22.81 -31.74
C ASP A 678 3.17 -22.32 -31.27
N GLY A 679 2.37 -23.24 -30.75
CA GLY A 679 1.02 -23.03 -30.24
C GLY A 679 -0.08 -23.09 -31.31
N VAL A 680 0.25 -23.35 -32.58
CA VAL A 680 -0.70 -23.51 -33.68
C VAL A 680 -0.62 -24.94 -34.23
N PRO A 681 -1.75 -25.67 -34.36
CA PRO A 681 -1.72 -27.00 -34.97
C PRO A 681 -1.20 -26.97 -36.41
N ASP A 682 -0.20 -27.81 -36.69
CA ASP A 682 0.36 -28.05 -38.01
C ASP A 682 -0.48 -29.03 -38.83
N TYR A 683 -0.36 -28.93 -40.14
CA TYR A 683 -1.08 -29.76 -41.09
C TYR A 683 -0.21 -30.96 -41.48
N ILE A 684 -0.67 -32.17 -41.14
CA ILE A 684 0.03 -33.40 -41.50
C ILE A 684 -0.78 -34.11 -42.58
N GLY A 685 -0.18 -34.31 -43.74
CA GLY A 685 -0.77 -34.98 -44.89
C GLY A 685 0.03 -36.20 -45.29
N VAL A 686 -0.66 -37.33 -45.46
CA VAL A 686 -0.08 -38.58 -45.93
C VAL A 686 -0.82 -39.10 -47.14
N THR A 687 -0.11 -39.75 -48.06
CA THR A 687 -0.71 -40.31 -49.27
C THR A 687 -1.60 -41.52 -48.96
N GLY A 688 -2.82 -41.53 -49.49
CA GLY A 688 -3.68 -42.69 -49.55
C GLY A 688 -3.23 -43.74 -50.59
N PRO A 689 -4.01 -44.82 -50.78
CA PRO A 689 -3.64 -45.93 -51.66
C PRO A 689 -3.51 -45.52 -53.15
N GLY A 690 -2.64 -46.22 -53.88
CA GLY A 690 -2.49 -46.10 -55.34
C GLY A 690 -1.33 -45.20 -55.81
N VAL A 691 -0.66 -44.50 -54.90
CA VAL A 691 0.52 -43.66 -55.19
C VAL A 691 1.67 -44.01 -54.24
N GLN A 692 2.87 -43.47 -54.51
CA GLN A 692 4.04 -43.67 -53.65
C GLN A 692 3.77 -43.16 -52.23
N ASN A 693 4.20 -43.92 -51.21
CA ASN A 693 4.05 -43.52 -49.82
C ASN A 693 4.86 -42.25 -49.50
N GLN A 694 4.16 -41.19 -49.11
CA GLN A 694 4.78 -39.91 -48.75
C GLN A 694 4.04 -39.26 -47.57
N VAL A 695 4.81 -38.65 -46.68
CA VAL A 695 4.37 -37.78 -45.58
C VAL A 695 4.83 -36.37 -45.88
N VAL A 696 3.98 -35.37 -45.66
CA VAL A 696 4.31 -33.94 -45.72
C VAL A 696 3.69 -33.26 -44.50
N ILE A 697 4.50 -32.48 -43.78
CA ILE A 697 4.09 -31.68 -42.63
C ILE A 697 4.26 -30.21 -43.01
N ILE A 698 3.19 -29.43 -42.87
CA ILE A 698 3.16 -27.99 -43.18
C ILE A 698 2.83 -27.25 -41.89
N ASP A 699 3.65 -26.26 -41.57
CA ASP A 699 3.47 -25.37 -40.44
C ASP A 699 2.12 -24.64 -40.53
N GLY A 700 1.26 -24.81 -39.53
CA GLY A 700 -0.09 -24.23 -39.52
C GLY A 700 -0.09 -22.70 -39.44
N LYS A 701 0.98 -22.12 -38.90
CA LYS A 701 1.17 -20.69 -38.71
C LYS A 701 1.89 -20.03 -39.89
N THR A 702 2.97 -20.62 -40.36
CA THR A 702 3.82 -20.03 -41.43
C THR A 702 3.54 -20.59 -42.82
N GLN A 703 2.79 -21.68 -42.93
CA GLN A 703 2.51 -22.41 -44.17
C GLN A 703 3.76 -22.96 -44.87
N GLN A 704 4.89 -23.06 -44.17
CA GLN A 704 6.12 -23.66 -44.69
C GLN A 704 6.12 -25.18 -44.48
N ILE A 705 6.75 -25.92 -45.39
CA ILE A 705 6.95 -27.36 -45.19
C ILE A 705 7.99 -27.57 -44.08
N LEU A 706 7.59 -28.24 -42.99
CA LEU A 706 8.45 -28.64 -41.90
C LEU A 706 9.22 -29.92 -42.23
N ALA A 707 8.54 -30.92 -42.81
CA ALA A 707 9.13 -32.20 -43.18
C ALA A 707 8.45 -32.83 -44.40
N SER A 708 9.22 -33.55 -45.21
CA SER A 708 8.69 -34.46 -46.23
C SER A 708 9.56 -35.70 -46.40
N PHE A 709 8.97 -36.88 -46.33
CA PHE A 709 9.71 -38.16 -46.38
C PHE A 709 8.81 -39.35 -46.73
N SER A 710 9.43 -40.50 -47.02
CA SER A 710 8.74 -41.80 -47.27
C SER A 710 9.04 -42.78 -46.14
N PRO A 711 8.06 -43.15 -45.30
CA PRO A 711 8.28 -43.98 -44.11
C PRO A 711 8.45 -45.49 -44.40
N PHE A 712 8.07 -45.96 -45.59
CA PHE A 712 8.18 -47.35 -46.02
C PHE A 712 8.90 -47.46 -47.37
N GLU A 713 9.14 -48.68 -47.83
CA GLU A 713 9.87 -48.96 -49.07
C GLU A 713 9.27 -48.18 -50.25
N ALA A 714 10.13 -47.64 -51.12
CA ALA A 714 9.70 -46.74 -52.19
C ALA A 714 8.65 -47.35 -53.16
N THR A 715 8.60 -48.68 -53.27
CA THR A 715 7.64 -49.41 -54.10
C THR A 715 6.28 -49.65 -53.42
N PHE A 716 6.14 -49.33 -52.14
CA PHE A 716 4.90 -49.49 -51.41
C PHE A 716 3.90 -48.39 -51.78
N THR A 717 2.75 -48.80 -52.33
CA THR A 717 1.66 -47.93 -52.78
C THR A 717 0.33 -48.23 -52.08
N GLY A 718 0.37 -48.92 -50.94
CA GLY A 718 -0.81 -49.32 -50.18
C GLY A 718 -1.52 -48.18 -49.43
N GLY A 719 -0.91 -46.99 -49.42
CA GLY A 719 -1.36 -45.84 -48.65
C GLY A 719 -0.93 -45.89 -47.19
N LEU A 720 -1.04 -44.74 -46.53
CA LEU A 720 -0.63 -44.53 -45.14
C LEU A 720 -1.83 -44.11 -44.27
N TYR A 721 -1.77 -44.34 -42.98
CA TYR A 721 -2.56 -43.63 -41.97
C TYR A 721 -1.64 -42.85 -41.04
N VAL A 722 -2.19 -41.81 -40.42
CA VAL A 722 -1.45 -40.91 -39.57
C VAL A 722 -2.26 -40.56 -38.32
N ALA A 723 -1.56 -40.48 -37.19
CA ALA A 723 -1.99 -39.82 -35.97
C ALA A 723 -0.80 -38.99 -35.44
N ALA A 724 -1.06 -38.06 -34.53
CA ALA A 724 0.00 -37.30 -33.88
C ALA A 724 -0.38 -36.96 -32.44
N ALA A 725 0.59 -37.07 -31.54
CA ALA A 725 0.47 -36.75 -30.11
C ALA A 725 1.87 -36.60 -29.49
N ASP A 726 2.02 -35.83 -28.43
CA ASP A 726 3.29 -35.71 -27.70
C ASP A 726 3.54 -36.95 -26.83
N LEU A 727 4.28 -37.94 -27.35
CA LEU A 727 4.53 -39.21 -26.64
C LEU A 727 5.73 -39.10 -25.70
N ASN A 728 6.72 -38.28 -26.05
CA ASN A 728 7.97 -38.16 -25.32
C ASN A 728 7.96 -37.05 -24.25
N GLY A 729 6.92 -36.20 -24.23
CA GLY A 729 6.66 -35.18 -23.22
C GLY A 729 7.46 -33.89 -23.40
N ASP A 730 7.94 -33.60 -24.62
CA ASP A 730 8.72 -32.40 -24.92
C ASP A 730 7.87 -31.18 -25.31
N GLY A 731 6.54 -31.32 -25.30
CA GLY A 731 5.59 -30.28 -25.68
C GLY A 731 5.38 -30.16 -27.20
N LYS A 732 5.92 -31.08 -28.00
CA LYS A 732 5.76 -31.13 -29.45
C LYS A 732 5.16 -32.47 -29.86
N ALA A 733 4.24 -32.43 -30.81
CA ALA A 733 3.56 -33.65 -31.23
C ALA A 733 4.47 -34.56 -32.06
N ASP A 734 4.62 -35.81 -31.62
CA ASP A 734 5.23 -36.90 -32.38
C ASP A 734 4.27 -37.44 -33.43
N VAL A 735 4.81 -37.93 -34.55
CA VAL A 735 4.02 -38.38 -35.70
C VAL A 735 4.04 -39.90 -35.80
N ILE A 736 2.86 -40.52 -35.77
CA ILE A 736 2.69 -41.97 -35.87
C ILE A 736 2.15 -42.34 -37.24
N ILE A 737 2.85 -43.22 -37.95
CA ILE A 737 2.49 -43.65 -39.30
C ILE A 737 2.34 -45.18 -39.36
N THR A 738 1.27 -45.64 -39.99
CA THR A 738 1.03 -47.05 -40.31
C THR A 738 0.77 -47.23 -41.80
N PRO A 739 1.14 -48.37 -42.41
CA PRO A 739 0.74 -48.69 -43.77
C PRO A 739 -0.70 -49.23 -43.77
N ASP A 740 -1.42 -49.03 -44.87
CA ASP A 740 -2.80 -49.52 -45.05
C ASP A 740 -2.84 -50.76 -45.97
N GLN A 741 -3.46 -50.66 -47.13
CA GLN A 741 -3.75 -51.82 -47.98
C GLN A 741 -2.47 -52.55 -48.38
N THR A 742 -2.45 -53.89 -48.30
CA THR A 742 -1.28 -54.74 -48.65
C THR A 742 -0.06 -54.60 -47.73
N GLY A 743 -0.09 -53.69 -46.75
CA GLY A 743 0.98 -53.47 -45.77
C GLY A 743 0.87 -54.39 -44.56
N GLY A 744 1.98 -54.66 -43.88
CA GLY A 744 1.96 -55.34 -42.57
C GLY A 744 1.40 -54.44 -41.45
N PRO A 745 1.03 -54.97 -40.28
CA PRO A 745 0.52 -54.16 -39.17
C PRO A 745 1.66 -53.43 -38.42
N VAL A 746 2.51 -52.71 -39.17
CA VAL A 746 3.67 -52.01 -38.63
C VAL A 746 3.27 -50.62 -38.18
N VAL A 747 3.71 -50.25 -36.98
CA VAL A 747 3.63 -48.89 -36.44
C VAL A 747 5.02 -48.27 -36.50
N ALA A 748 5.14 -47.07 -37.08
CA ALA A 748 6.37 -46.30 -37.12
C ALA A 748 6.14 -44.94 -36.45
N VAL A 749 6.91 -44.65 -35.39
CA VAL A 749 6.75 -43.44 -34.57
C VAL A 749 7.94 -42.51 -34.81
N TYR A 750 7.68 -41.24 -35.07
CA TYR A 750 8.66 -40.23 -35.43
C TYR A 750 8.64 -39.05 -34.46
N ASP A 751 9.81 -38.60 -34.04
CA ASP A 751 10.01 -37.46 -33.14
C ASP A 751 9.66 -36.15 -33.85
N GLY A 752 8.64 -35.47 -33.35
CA GLY A 752 8.12 -34.23 -33.94
C GLY A 752 9.13 -33.09 -33.95
N ALA A 753 9.85 -32.92 -32.84
CA ALA A 753 10.87 -31.88 -32.69
C ALA A 753 12.01 -32.05 -33.70
N LYS A 754 12.45 -33.28 -33.94
CA LYS A 754 13.47 -33.61 -34.94
C LYS A 754 12.97 -33.39 -36.36
N LEU A 755 11.71 -33.75 -36.65
CA LEU A 755 11.09 -33.48 -37.94
C LEU A 755 11.00 -31.97 -38.21
N ALA A 756 10.53 -31.17 -37.25
CA ALA A 756 10.40 -29.71 -37.39
C ALA A 756 11.73 -28.97 -37.53
N SER A 757 12.81 -29.52 -36.97
CA SER A 757 14.17 -28.94 -37.07
C SER A 757 14.92 -29.36 -38.34
N GLY A 758 14.30 -30.16 -39.21
CA GLY A 758 14.94 -30.72 -40.41
C GLY A 758 16.07 -31.70 -40.08
N ILE A 759 16.16 -32.17 -38.83
CA ILE A 759 17.22 -33.07 -38.36
C ILE A 759 16.87 -34.51 -38.75
N ALA A 760 17.65 -35.04 -39.68
CA ALA A 760 17.35 -36.26 -40.41
C ALA A 760 17.70 -37.60 -39.71
N ASN A 761 18.19 -37.67 -38.47
CA ASN A 761 18.70 -38.95 -37.94
C ASN A 761 18.48 -39.18 -36.43
N ASN A 762 17.83 -40.29 -36.09
CA ASN A 762 18.19 -41.08 -34.91
C ASN A 762 19.16 -42.19 -35.39
N THR A 763 20.42 -42.15 -34.96
CA THR A 763 21.46 -43.09 -35.39
C THR A 763 21.23 -44.54 -34.93
N ALA A 764 20.25 -44.80 -34.04
CA ALA A 764 19.96 -46.15 -33.54
C ALA A 764 18.99 -46.96 -34.45
N LEU A 765 18.12 -46.32 -35.24
CA LEU A 765 17.03 -47.00 -35.98
C LEU A 765 17.05 -46.82 -37.50
N GLY A 766 18.01 -46.05 -38.05
CA GLY A 766 18.30 -46.03 -39.50
C GLY A 766 17.23 -45.40 -40.41
N GLN A 767 16.20 -44.77 -39.84
CA GLN A 767 15.14 -44.00 -40.52
C GLN A 767 15.07 -42.59 -39.90
N PRO A 768 14.62 -41.54 -40.63
CA PRO A 768 14.67 -40.17 -40.14
C PRO A 768 13.88 -40.03 -38.84
N ALA A 769 14.44 -39.40 -37.81
CA ALA A 769 13.75 -39.04 -36.56
C ALA A 769 12.94 -40.16 -35.85
N GLN A 770 13.15 -41.45 -36.15
CA GLN A 770 12.31 -42.53 -35.61
C GLN A 770 12.55 -42.75 -34.11
N ILE A 771 11.47 -42.80 -33.34
CA ILE A 771 11.42 -43.15 -31.91
C ILE A 771 11.32 -44.67 -31.76
N ASP A 772 10.36 -45.28 -32.45
CA ASP A 772 10.06 -46.70 -32.33
C ASP A 772 9.46 -47.29 -33.61
N ARG A 773 9.57 -48.62 -33.76
CA ARG A 773 8.97 -49.38 -34.85
C ARG A 773 8.67 -50.82 -34.44
N PHE A 774 7.38 -51.18 -34.41
CA PHE A 774 6.92 -52.48 -33.93
C PHE A 774 5.67 -52.99 -34.68
N LEU A 775 5.23 -54.21 -34.39
CA LEU A 775 3.97 -54.76 -34.89
C LEU A 775 2.83 -54.38 -33.94
N GLY A 776 1.90 -53.53 -34.38
CA GLY A 776 0.78 -53.07 -33.56
C GLY A 776 -0.45 -53.98 -33.56
N ILE A 777 -0.43 -55.05 -34.35
CA ILE A 777 -1.35 -56.19 -34.23
C ILE A 777 -0.46 -57.42 -34.27
N ASN A 778 -0.65 -58.35 -33.33
CA ASN A 778 0.23 -59.50 -33.15
C ASN A 778 -0.03 -60.62 -34.20
N ASP A 779 0.17 -60.27 -35.47
CA ASP A 779 0.07 -61.17 -36.62
C ASP A 779 1.09 -60.73 -37.70
N PRO A 780 2.32 -61.26 -37.66
CA PRO A 780 3.37 -60.89 -38.61
C PRO A 780 3.06 -61.23 -40.07
N ASN A 781 2.09 -62.11 -40.33
CA ASN A 781 1.69 -62.53 -41.69
C ASN A 781 0.52 -61.72 -42.23
N PHE A 782 -0.14 -60.94 -41.39
CA PHE A 782 -1.23 -60.07 -41.81
C PHE A 782 -0.73 -58.97 -42.76
N ARG A 783 -1.47 -58.74 -43.85
CA ARG A 783 -1.13 -57.76 -44.90
C ARG A 783 -2.28 -56.76 -45.18
N GLY A 784 -3.15 -56.55 -44.21
CA GLY A 784 -4.27 -55.60 -44.33
C GLY A 784 -3.96 -54.20 -43.81
N GLY A 785 -2.73 -53.98 -43.34
CA GLY A 785 -2.30 -52.73 -42.72
C GLY A 785 -2.83 -52.51 -41.32
N ALA A 786 -2.57 -51.32 -40.80
CA ALA A 786 -3.09 -50.86 -39.52
C ALA A 786 -3.57 -49.41 -39.63
N ARG A 787 -4.46 -49.02 -38.71
CA ARG A 787 -4.87 -47.63 -38.46
C ARG A 787 -4.54 -47.29 -37.02
N VAL A 788 -4.32 -46.02 -36.75
CA VAL A 788 -3.80 -45.57 -35.47
C VAL A 788 -4.51 -44.30 -34.99
N ALA A 789 -4.64 -44.19 -33.68
CA ALA A 789 -5.03 -42.99 -32.96
C ALA A 789 -4.20 -42.91 -31.67
N ALA A 790 -4.10 -41.72 -31.08
CA ALA A 790 -3.37 -41.51 -29.84
C ALA A 790 -4.14 -40.62 -28.87
N GLY A 791 -4.05 -40.93 -27.57
CA GLY A 791 -4.67 -40.19 -26.47
C GLY A 791 -4.50 -40.92 -25.13
N ASP A 792 -4.53 -40.18 -24.02
CA ASP A 792 -4.23 -40.72 -22.68
C ASP A 792 -5.40 -41.54 -22.13
N ILE A 793 -5.47 -42.82 -22.48
CA ILE A 793 -6.60 -43.70 -22.14
C ILE A 793 -6.51 -44.22 -20.70
N ASN A 794 -5.28 -44.30 -20.15
CA ASN A 794 -5.05 -44.82 -18.81
C ASN A 794 -5.02 -43.70 -17.72
N GLY A 795 -4.82 -42.45 -18.13
CA GLY A 795 -4.81 -41.25 -17.28
C GLY A 795 -3.47 -40.99 -16.61
N ASP A 796 -2.35 -41.36 -17.24
CA ASP A 796 -1.00 -41.22 -16.67
C ASP A 796 -0.22 -39.99 -17.16
N GLY A 797 -0.90 -39.11 -17.92
CA GLY A 797 -0.39 -37.86 -18.46
C GLY A 797 0.39 -38.01 -19.77
N THR A 798 0.56 -39.22 -20.31
CA THR A 798 1.19 -39.47 -21.60
C THR A 798 0.18 -40.11 -22.55
N PRO A 799 0.01 -39.59 -23.78
CA PRO A 799 -0.88 -40.21 -24.77
C PRO A 799 -0.51 -41.66 -25.07
N ASP A 800 -1.49 -42.55 -25.01
CA ASP A 800 -1.35 -43.96 -25.35
C ASP A 800 -1.66 -44.20 -26.84
N LEU A 801 -1.19 -45.32 -27.40
CA LEU A 801 -1.44 -45.68 -28.80
C LEU A 801 -2.55 -46.71 -28.92
N VAL A 802 -3.58 -46.40 -29.72
CA VAL A 802 -4.60 -47.34 -30.13
C VAL A 802 -4.36 -47.74 -31.57
N VAL A 803 -4.16 -49.03 -31.81
CA VAL A 803 -3.89 -49.58 -33.14
C VAL A 803 -5.01 -50.53 -33.51
N SER A 804 -5.58 -50.37 -34.70
CA SER A 804 -6.57 -51.30 -35.23
C SER A 804 -6.09 -51.97 -36.51
N ALA A 805 -6.57 -53.19 -36.73
CA ALA A 805 -6.32 -53.89 -37.97
C ALA A 805 -7.09 -53.25 -39.13
N GLY A 806 -6.42 -53.10 -40.27
CA GLY A 806 -7.03 -52.66 -41.52
C GLY A 806 -7.86 -53.76 -42.20
N PHE A 807 -8.04 -53.63 -43.52
CA PHE A 807 -8.92 -54.51 -44.29
C PHE A 807 -8.45 -55.98 -44.24
N GLY A 808 -9.37 -56.91 -44.02
CA GLY A 808 -9.09 -58.35 -43.90
C GLY A 808 -8.70 -58.80 -42.50
N GLY A 809 -8.36 -57.88 -41.58
CA GLY A 809 -7.87 -58.20 -40.24
C GLY A 809 -8.95 -58.40 -39.18
N GLY A 810 -10.22 -58.17 -39.55
CA GLY A 810 -11.33 -58.11 -38.59
C GLY A 810 -11.29 -56.84 -37.74
N PRO A 811 -12.33 -56.61 -36.91
CA PRO A 811 -12.42 -55.41 -36.07
C PRO A 811 -11.50 -55.51 -34.84
N ARG A 812 -10.24 -55.90 -35.04
CA ARG A 812 -9.24 -56.04 -33.97
C ARG A 812 -8.69 -54.67 -33.58
N VAL A 813 -8.56 -54.46 -32.28
CA VAL A 813 -7.97 -53.26 -31.66
C VAL A 813 -7.02 -53.70 -30.55
N ALA A 814 -5.85 -53.07 -30.49
CA ALA A 814 -4.83 -53.23 -29.46
C ALA A 814 -4.47 -51.85 -28.89
N ILE A 815 -4.07 -51.80 -27.61
CA ILE A 815 -3.77 -50.56 -26.91
C ILE A 815 -2.41 -50.68 -26.23
N TYR A 816 -1.51 -49.75 -26.54
CA TYR A 816 -0.12 -49.73 -26.08
C TYR A 816 0.14 -48.52 -25.17
N ASN A 817 0.94 -48.73 -24.13
CA ASN A 817 1.36 -47.68 -23.21
C ASN A 817 2.30 -46.69 -23.92
N GLY A 818 1.90 -45.42 -23.99
CA GLY A 818 2.64 -44.36 -24.66
C GLY A 818 4.08 -44.19 -24.18
N LYS A 819 4.33 -44.29 -22.87
CA LYS A 819 5.68 -44.17 -22.29
C LYS A 819 6.61 -45.28 -22.75
N SER A 820 6.09 -46.49 -22.92
CA SER A 820 6.89 -47.62 -23.41
C SER A 820 7.25 -47.51 -24.89
N VAL A 821 6.36 -46.92 -25.70
CA VAL A 821 6.59 -46.57 -27.10
C VAL A 821 7.61 -45.44 -27.20
N ALA A 822 7.44 -44.37 -26.41
CA ALA A 822 8.36 -43.23 -26.38
C ALA A 822 9.79 -43.62 -25.95
N ALA A 823 9.92 -44.65 -25.11
CA ALA A 823 11.20 -45.21 -24.71
C ALA A 823 11.92 -46.00 -25.83
N GLY A 824 11.29 -46.20 -26.99
CA GLY A 824 11.88 -46.92 -28.13
C GLY A 824 12.08 -48.42 -27.84
N THR A 825 11.18 -49.02 -27.06
CA THR A 825 11.29 -50.45 -26.73
C THR A 825 10.78 -51.29 -27.90
N ALA A 826 11.58 -52.24 -28.39
CA ALA A 826 11.19 -53.09 -29.53
C ALA A 826 9.92 -53.95 -29.31
N ALA A 827 9.41 -53.98 -28.09
CA ALA A 827 8.13 -54.60 -27.72
C ALA A 827 7.45 -53.72 -26.65
N PRO A 828 6.72 -52.67 -27.06
CA PRO A 828 6.01 -51.79 -26.14
C PRO A 828 5.01 -52.54 -25.27
N ALA A 829 4.77 -52.05 -24.07
CA ALA A 829 3.84 -52.67 -23.13
C ALA A 829 2.39 -52.49 -23.61
N GLU A 830 1.68 -53.60 -23.79
CA GLU A 830 0.24 -53.59 -24.05
C GLU A 830 -0.52 -53.26 -22.78
N LEU A 831 -1.37 -52.23 -22.83
CA LEU A 831 -2.36 -51.92 -21.79
C LEU A 831 -3.55 -52.86 -21.90
N VAL A 832 -3.99 -53.13 -23.13
CA VAL A 832 -5.06 -54.08 -23.45
C VAL A 832 -4.64 -54.89 -24.69
N PRO A 833 -4.55 -56.23 -24.57
CA PRO A 833 -4.27 -57.10 -25.71
C PRO A 833 -5.35 -57.02 -26.81
N ASP A 834 -5.06 -57.57 -27.99
CA ASP A 834 -6.00 -57.66 -29.12
C ASP A 834 -7.42 -58.11 -28.70
N PHE A 835 -8.41 -57.25 -28.91
CA PHE A 835 -9.83 -57.58 -28.74
C PHE A 835 -10.65 -57.19 -29.98
N PHE A 836 -11.84 -57.76 -30.13
CA PHE A 836 -12.77 -57.44 -31.21
C PHE A 836 -13.72 -56.30 -30.81
N ALA A 837 -13.71 -55.20 -31.57
CA ALA A 837 -14.58 -54.05 -31.32
C ALA A 837 -16.03 -54.24 -31.82
N PHE A 838 -16.21 -55.12 -32.81
CA PHE A 838 -17.48 -55.57 -33.35
C PHE A 838 -17.45 -57.10 -33.52
N GLU A 839 -18.46 -57.67 -34.17
CA GLU A 839 -18.60 -59.11 -34.30
C GLU A 839 -17.35 -59.75 -34.92
N SER A 840 -16.79 -60.75 -34.25
CA SER A 840 -15.48 -61.35 -34.60
C SER A 840 -15.44 -62.04 -35.96
N LEU A 841 -16.58 -62.30 -36.59
CA LEU A 841 -16.69 -62.84 -37.95
C LEU A 841 -16.50 -61.77 -39.04
N LEU A 842 -16.60 -60.48 -38.69
CA LEU A 842 -16.34 -59.40 -39.63
C LEU A 842 -14.86 -59.38 -40.02
N ARG A 843 -14.58 -58.94 -41.24
CA ARG A 843 -13.22 -58.82 -41.79
C ARG A 843 -12.91 -57.41 -42.31
N ASN A 844 -13.80 -56.46 -42.07
CA ASN A 844 -13.77 -55.13 -42.68
C ASN A 844 -12.74 -54.17 -42.05
N GLY A 845 -12.09 -54.57 -40.95
CA GLY A 845 -11.28 -53.67 -40.14
C GLY A 845 -12.14 -52.61 -39.43
N VAL A 846 -11.51 -51.70 -38.70
CA VAL A 846 -12.18 -50.56 -38.06
C VAL A 846 -11.35 -49.29 -38.15
N TYR A 847 -12.00 -48.14 -38.18
CA TYR A 847 -11.38 -46.84 -37.92
C TYR A 847 -11.40 -46.58 -36.41
N VAL A 848 -10.38 -45.91 -35.89
CA VAL A 848 -10.23 -45.62 -34.47
C VAL A 848 -9.95 -44.14 -34.26
N ALA A 849 -10.51 -43.59 -33.18
CA ALA A 849 -10.19 -42.28 -32.63
C ALA A 849 -10.20 -42.37 -31.11
N VAL A 850 -9.54 -41.42 -30.45
CA VAL A 850 -9.40 -41.41 -28.99
C VAL A 850 -9.63 -39.99 -28.48
N GLY A 851 -10.40 -39.84 -27.40
CA GLY A 851 -10.66 -38.56 -26.76
C GLY A 851 -11.65 -38.68 -25.62
N ASP A 852 -11.58 -37.81 -24.61
CA ASP A 852 -12.43 -37.87 -23.42
C ASP A 852 -13.88 -37.44 -23.75
N VAL A 853 -14.76 -38.38 -24.07
CA VAL A 853 -16.13 -38.09 -24.52
C VAL A 853 -17.05 -37.89 -23.30
N ASN A 854 -16.83 -38.63 -22.21
CA ASN A 854 -17.67 -38.55 -21.01
C ASN A 854 -17.23 -37.44 -20.01
N GLY A 855 -16.08 -36.80 -20.21
CA GLY A 855 -15.53 -35.75 -19.37
C GLY A 855 -14.96 -36.27 -18.04
N ASP A 856 -14.48 -37.52 -18.00
CA ASP A 856 -13.94 -38.15 -16.79
C ASP A 856 -12.44 -37.90 -16.56
N GLY A 857 -11.79 -37.19 -17.48
CA GLY A 857 -10.36 -36.87 -17.47
C GLY A 857 -9.48 -37.96 -18.07
N LYS A 858 -10.05 -39.05 -18.59
CA LYS A 858 -9.36 -40.08 -19.36
C LYS A 858 -9.93 -40.14 -20.76
N ALA A 859 -9.08 -40.42 -21.73
CA ALA A 859 -9.56 -40.54 -23.09
C ALA A 859 -10.42 -41.81 -23.27
N ASP A 860 -11.46 -41.70 -24.09
CA ASP A 860 -12.34 -42.80 -24.46
C ASP A 860 -12.00 -43.36 -25.84
N LEU A 861 -12.34 -44.63 -26.09
CA LEU A 861 -12.13 -45.29 -27.37
C LEU A 861 -13.36 -45.11 -28.27
N ILE A 862 -13.14 -44.58 -29.47
CA ILE A 862 -14.17 -44.44 -30.51
C ILE A 862 -13.81 -45.36 -31.68
N VAL A 863 -14.76 -46.18 -32.11
CA VAL A 863 -14.57 -47.14 -33.20
C VAL A 863 -15.64 -46.97 -34.28
N GLY A 864 -15.19 -46.82 -35.52
CA GLY A 864 -16.04 -46.77 -36.71
C GLY A 864 -15.88 -48.00 -37.59
N GLY A 865 -16.97 -48.52 -38.15
CA GLY A 865 -16.93 -49.65 -39.08
C GLY A 865 -16.05 -49.40 -40.30
N GLY A 866 -15.15 -50.33 -40.63
CA GLY A 866 -14.31 -50.24 -41.83
C GLY A 866 -15.07 -50.48 -43.16
N PRO A 867 -14.41 -50.33 -44.32
CA PRO A 867 -15.02 -50.54 -45.63
C PRO A 867 -15.65 -51.93 -45.78
N GLY A 868 -16.89 -52.00 -46.29
CA GLY A 868 -17.72 -53.21 -46.30
C GLY A 868 -18.59 -53.37 -45.06
N GLY A 869 -18.33 -52.60 -44.00
CA GLY A 869 -19.18 -52.46 -42.81
C GLY A 869 -20.24 -51.37 -42.99
N ALA A 870 -21.33 -51.47 -42.24
CA ALA A 870 -22.28 -50.37 -42.08
C ALA A 870 -21.60 -49.18 -41.36
N PRO A 871 -22.13 -47.95 -41.45
CA PRO A 871 -21.56 -46.78 -40.77
C PRO A 871 -21.86 -46.80 -39.26
N ARG A 872 -21.53 -47.92 -38.60
CA ARG A 872 -21.71 -48.13 -37.16
C ARG A 872 -20.57 -47.46 -36.41
N VAL A 873 -20.91 -46.73 -35.36
CA VAL A 873 -19.98 -46.11 -34.43
C VAL A 873 -20.26 -46.63 -33.03
N ARG A 874 -19.20 -47.03 -32.33
CA ARG A 874 -19.24 -47.43 -30.92
C ARG A 874 -18.25 -46.59 -30.12
N VAL A 875 -18.68 -46.08 -28.98
CA VAL A 875 -17.87 -45.28 -28.04
C VAL A 875 -17.81 -46.03 -26.71
N VAL A 876 -16.61 -46.18 -26.17
CA VAL A 876 -16.32 -47.00 -24.99
C VAL A 876 -15.50 -46.19 -23.99
N SER A 877 -15.89 -46.23 -22.71
CA SER A 877 -15.16 -45.54 -21.65
C SER A 877 -13.76 -46.11 -21.50
N GLY A 878 -12.74 -45.27 -21.63
CA GLY A 878 -11.34 -45.67 -21.43
C GLY A 878 -11.09 -46.14 -20.00
N ALA A 879 -11.64 -45.42 -19.02
CA ALA A 879 -11.58 -45.77 -17.60
C ALA A 879 -12.14 -47.19 -17.34
N ALA A 880 -13.34 -47.48 -17.88
CA ALA A 880 -13.96 -48.79 -17.73
C ALA A 880 -13.18 -49.88 -18.49
N LEU A 881 -12.66 -49.55 -19.68
CA LEU A 881 -11.85 -50.45 -20.50
C LEU A 881 -10.60 -50.91 -19.76
N MET A 882 -9.87 -49.99 -19.13
CA MET A 882 -8.66 -50.30 -18.34
C MET A 882 -8.94 -51.16 -17.10
N SER A 883 -10.16 -51.11 -16.57
CA SER A 883 -10.57 -51.93 -15.42
C SER A 883 -11.05 -53.34 -15.79
N THR A 884 -11.25 -53.61 -17.09
CA THR A 884 -11.82 -54.87 -17.57
C THR A 884 -10.74 -55.92 -17.77
N VAL A 885 -10.70 -56.93 -16.91
CA VAL A 885 -9.73 -58.03 -17.01
C VAL A 885 -10.18 -59.08 -18.04
N GLY A 886 -9.31 -59.44 -18.99
CA GLY A 886 -9.55 -60.54 -19.94
C GLY A 886 -10.51 -60.21 -21.08
N LEU A 887 -10.60 -58.94 -21.49
CA LEU A 887 -11.42 -58.51 -22.62
C LEU A 887 -10.96 -59.18 -23.93
N SER A 888 -11.87 -59.87 -24.61
CA SER A 888 -11.63 -60.45 -25.95
C SER A 888 -12.59 -59.92 -27.02
N SER A 889 -13.73 -59.35 -26.61
CA SER A 889 -14.70 -58.70 -27.49
C SER A 889 -15.54 -57.70 -26.70
N LEU A 890 -15.85 -56.55 -27.32
CA LEU A 890 -16.81 -55.58 -26.77
C LEU A 890 -18.26 -56.11 -26.76
N ASP A 891 -18.57 -57.16 -27.54
CA ASP A 891 -19.89 -57.80 -27.51
C ASP A 891 -20.06 -58.77 -26.32
N THR A 892 -19.04 -58.91 -25.47
CA THR A 892 -19.12 -59.75 -24.27
C THR A 892 -20.02 -59.07 -23.24
N ALA A 893 -21.19 -59.65 -22.98
CA ALA A 893 -22.18 -59.07 -22.08
C ALA A 893 -21.63 -58.85 -20.66
N GLY A 894 -21.72 -57.61 -20.15
CA GLY A 894 -21.86 -57.39 -18.70
C GLY A 894 -20.85 -56.51 -17.97
N THR A 895 -20.09 -55.61 -18.61
CA THR A 895 -19.36 -54.56 -17.86
C THR A 895 -20.19 -53.27 -17.83
N PRO A 896 -20.84 -52.91 -16.69
CA PRO A 896 -21.60 -51.67 -16.59
C PRO A 896 -20.70 -50.45 -16.85
N GLY A 897 -21.17 -49.51 -17.67
CA GLY A 897 -20.44 -48.27 -17.97
C GLY A 897 -19.29 -48.40 -18.98
N LEU A 898 -19.07 -49.59 -19.56
CA LEU A 898 -18.08 -49.77 -20.63
C LEU A 898 -18.52 -49.11 -21.93
N GLU A 899 -19.71 -49.43 -22.44
CA GLU A 899 -20.25 -48.80 -23.65
C GLU A 899 -20.95 -47.48 -23.32
N LEU A 900 -20.50 -46.40 -23.94
CA LEU A 900 -21.04 -45.05 -23.81
C LEU A 900 -22.06 -44.74 -24.91
N ALA A 901 -21.85 -45.24 -26.14
CA ALA A 901 -22.78 -45.12 -27.26
C ALA A 901 -22.55 -46.21 -28.32
N ASP A 902 -23.61 -46.68 -28.98
CA ASP A 902 -23.56 -47.60 -30.14
C ASP A 902 -24.71 -47.26 -31.11
N PHE A 903 -24.38 -46.71 -32.28
CA PHE A 903 -25.37 -46.17 -33.23
C PHE A 903 -24.87 -46.20 -34.68
N PHE A 904 -25.74 -45.85 -35.64
CA PHE A 904 -25.36 -45.66 -37.04
C PHE A 904 -25.24 -44.17 -37.38
N ALA A 905 -24.08 -43.76 -37.89
CA ALA A 905 -23.85 -42.40 -38.37
C ALA A 905 -24.28 -42.28 -39.85
N GLY A 906 -25.49 -41.77 -40.08
CA GLY A 906 -26.07 -41.64 -41.41
C GLY A 906 -26.93 -42.85 -41.82
N ASP A 907 -26.96 -43.19 -43.11
CA ASP A 907 -27.83 -44.26 -43.64
C ASP A 907 -27.29 -45.67 -43.30
N PRO A 908 -28.00 -46.45 -42.45
CA PRO A 908 -27.55 -47.77 -41.99
C PRO A 908 -27.55 -48.83 -43.11
N THR A 909 -28.13 -48.55 -44.28
CA THR A 909 -28.12 -49.48 -45.43
C THR A 909 -26.83 -49.41 -46.24
N THR A 910 -26.06 -48.33 -46.08
CA THR A 910 -24.77 -48.17 -46.76
C THR A 910 -23.72 -49.10 -46.19
N ARG A 911 -22.71 -49.45 -47.00
CA ARG A 911 -21.62 -50.38 -46.63
C ARG A 911 -20.22 -49.80 -46.84
N GLY A 912 -20.12 -48.48 -46.95
CA GLY A 912 -18.84 -47.77 -47.14
C GLY A 912 -17.97 -47.70 -45.87
N GLY A 913 -18.52 -48.10 -44.71
CA GLY A 913 -17.95 -47.82 -43.40
C GLY A 913 -18.14 -46.36 -42.97
N VAL A 914 -17.45 -45.96 -41.90
CA VAL A 914 -17.46 -44.60 -41.35
C VAL A 914 -16.12 -44.28 -40.73
N THR A 915 -15.50 -43.16 -41.11
CA THR A 915 -14.30 -42.65 -40.46
C THR A 915 -14.68 -41.88 -39.20
N VAL A 916 -13.82 -41.89 -38.20
CA VAL A 916 -14.06 -41.25 -36.90
C VAL A 916 -12.88 -40.36 -36.55
N ALA A 917 -13.18 -39.20 -35.97
CA ALA A 917 -12.22 -38.27 -35.40
C ALA A 917 -12.80 -37.67 -34.13
N ALA A 918 -11.92 -37.26 -33.21
CA ALA A 918 -12.29 -36.75 -31.91
C ALA A 918 -11.69 -35.34 -31.76
N LYS A 919 -12.51 -34.35 -31.41
CA LYS A 919 -12.06 -32.97 -31.19
C LYS A 919 -12.98 -32.24 -30.23
N SER A 920 -12.42 -31.53 -29.27
CA SER A 920 -13.17 -30.59 -28.44
C SER A 920 -13.63 -29.37 -29.27
N LEU A 921 -14.93 -29.29 -29.57
CA LEU A 921 -15.54 -28.18 -30.32
C LEU A 921 -16.33 -27.23 -29.41
N THR A 922 -16.67 -27.66 -28.20
CA THR A 922 -17.50 -26.90 -27.26
C THR A 922 -16.75 -26.51 -25.98
N THR A 923 -16.17 -27.48 -25.28
CA THR A 923 -15.41 -27.28 -24.03
C THR A 923 -14.06 -27.99 -24.10
N PRO A 924 -12.98 -27.46 -23.50
CA PRO A 924 -11.67 -28.11 -23.53
C PRO A 924 -11.64 -29.49 -22.88
N ASP A 925 -12.46 -29.70 -21.86
CA ASP A 925 -12.45 -30.90 -21.00
C ASP A 925 -13.38 -32.01 -21.50
N GLN A 926 -14.00 -31.84 -22.67
CA GLN A 926 -14.86 -32.86 -23.27
C GLN A 926 -14.66 -32.89 -24.78
N THR A 927 -14.62 -34.09 -25.35
CA THR A 927 -14.28 -34.33 -26.75
C THR A 927 -15.54 -34.67 -27.54
N ASP A 928 -15.78 -33.93 -28.61
CA ASP A 928 -16.89 -34.16 -29.53
C ASP A 928 -16.47 -35.15 -30.64
N LEU A 929 -17.45 -35.85 -31.21
CA LEU A 929 -17.24 -36.84 -32.27
C LEU A 929 -17.52 -36.22 -33.64
N ILE A 930 -16.59 -36.39 -34.58
CA ILE A 930 -16.78 -36.06 -35.99
C ILE A 930 -16.70 -37.36 -36.79
N THR A 931 -17.70 -37.63 -37.63
CA THR A 931 -17.67 -38.77 -38.54
C THR A 931 -17.58 -38.31 -39.99
N GLY A 932 -16.79 -39.02 -40.79
CA GLY A 932 -16.70 -38.82 -42.24
C GLY A 932 -17.35 -39.96 -43.01
N SER A 933 -17.98 -39.63 -44.13
CA SER A 933 -18.59 -40.64 -44.99
C SER A 933 -17.57 -41.65 -45.52
N GLY A 934 -17.96 -42.93 -45.54
CA GLY A 934 -17.13 -44.03 -45.98
C GLY A 934 -16.92 -44.13 -47.50
N GLN A 935 -16.27 -45.20 -47.94
CA GLN A 935 -15.89 -45.41 -49.33
C GLN A 935 -17.10 -45.48 -50.27
N GLY A 936 -17.00 -44.81 -51.42
CA GLY A 936 -18.00 -44.84 -52.48
C GLY A 936 -19.27 -44.05 -52.17
N LEU A 937 -19.27 -43.22 -51.13
CA LEU A 937 -20.39 -42.37 -50.73
C LEU A 937 -20.12 -40.89 -51.06
N PRO A 938 -21.17 -40.06 -51.19
CA PRO A 938 -21.03 -38.60 -51.25
C PRO A 938 -20.28 -38.06 -50.02
N SER A 939 -19.47 -37.02 -50.21
CA SER A 939 -18.72 -36.39 -49.14
C SER A 939 -19.64 -35.78 -48.08
N SER A 940 -19.48 -36.22 -46.82
CA SER A 940 -20.14 -35.59 -45.69
C SER A 940 -19.34 -35.75 -44.40
N LEU A 941 -19.49 -34.76 -43.53
CA LEU A 941 -19.07 -34.76 -42.14
C LEU A 941 -20.31 -34.63 -41.26
N LEU A 942 -20.43 -35.48 -40.25
CA LEU A 942 -21.47 -35.38 -39.23
C LEU A 942 -20.79 -35.10 -37.89
N VAL A 943 -21.19 -34.02 -37.23
CA VAL A 943 -20.66 -33.61 -35.93
C VAL A 943 -21.67 -34.00 -34.85
N TYR A 944 -21.21 -34.68 -33.82
CA TYR A 944 -21.99 -35.07 -32.65
C TYR A 944 -21.32 -34.50 -31.41
N LYS A 945 -21.97 -33.53 -30.77
CA LYS A 945 -21.49 -32.96 -29.51
C LYS A 945 -21.66 -34.00 -28.41
N ALA A 946 -20.66 -34.12 -27.54
CA ALA A 946 -20.61 -35.14 -26.50
C ALA A 946 -21.89 -35.15 -25.63
N THR A 947 -22.41 -33.97 -25.28
CA THR A 947 -23.67 -33.83 -24.53
C THR A 947 -24.86 -34.51 -25.23
N ASN A 948 -24.99 -34.39 -26.54
CA ASN A 948 -26.10 -34.96 -27.31
C ASN A 948 -25.85 -36.43 -27.67
N LEU A 949 -24.59 -36.78 -27.91
CA LEU A 949 -24.11 -38.14 -28.16
C LEU A 949 -24.45 -39.06 -26.98
N LEU A 950 -24.14 -38.64 -25.76
CA LEU A 950 -24.32 -39.46 -24.55
C LEU A 950 -25.75 -39.45 -24.01
N ALA A 951 -26.57 -38.46 -24.38
CA ALA A 951 -27.96 -38.36 -23.92
C ALA A 951 -28.94 -39.26 -24.69
N ASN A 952 -28.55 -39.78 -25.86
CA ASN A 952 -29.46 -40.44 -26.78
C ASN A 952 -28.92 -41.77 -27.28
N VAL A 953 -29.75 -42.82 -27.23
CA VAL A 953 -29.42 -44.15 -27.80
C VAL A 953 -29.30 -44.16 -29.33
N SER A 954 -29.77 -43.11 -30.01
CA SER A 954 -29.67 -42.92 -31.47
C SER A 954 -29.51 -41.42 -31.75
N PRO A 955 -28.31 -40.87 -31.57
CA PRO A 955 -28.07 -39.42 -31.61
C PRO A 955 -28.22 -38.87 -33.03
N THR A 956 -28.77 -37.65 -33.13
CA THR A 956 -28.79 -36.88 -34.38
C THR A 956 -27.56 -35.98 -34.46
N PRO A 957 -26.97 -35.77 -35.66
CA PRO A 957 -25.86 -34.82 -35.81
C PRO A 957 -26.26 -33.40 -35.41
N ASP A 958 -25.42 -32.74 -34.62
CA ASP A 958 -25.50 -31.31 -34.29
C ASP A 958 -25.18 -30.43 -35.50
N GLN A 959 -24.36 -30.94 -36.41
CA GLN A 959 -23.98 -30.28 -37.63
C GLN A 959 -23.73 -31.30 -38.74
N THR A 960 -24.17 -30.98 -39.95
CA THR A 960 -23.80 -31.68 -41.17
C THR A 960 -23.03 -30.73 -42.08
N VAL A 961 -21.86 -31.13 -42.54
CA VAL A 961 -20.99 -30.32 -43.39
C VAL A 961 -20.59 -31.13 -44.62
N ASP A 962 -20.65 -30.52 -45.79
CA ASP A 962 -20.17 -31.13 -47.03
C ASP A 962 -18.81 -30.52 -47.41
N PRO A 963 -17.69 -31.25 -47.24
CA PRO A 963 -16.38 -30.70 -47.49
C PRO A 963 -16.06 -30.52 -48.97
N PHE A 964 -16.65 -31.33 -49.86
CA PHE A 964 -16.25 -31.46 -51.27
C PHE A 964 -17.43 -31.42 -52.25
N ALA A 965 -18.48 -30.67 -51.92
CA ALA A 965 -19.63 -30.42 -52.79
C ALA A 965 -20.26 -31.71 -53.35
N SER A 966 -20.46 -32.68 -52.46
CA SER A 966 -21.15 -33.95 -52.69
C SER A 966 -20.42 -34.88 -53.66
N ALA A 967 -19.11 -34.69 -53.82
CA ALA A 967 -18.27 -35.60 -54.58
C ALA A 967 -18.36 -37.02 -54.01
N ILE A 968 -18.48 -38.03 -54.89
CA ILE A 968 -18.43 -39.43 -54.50
C ILE A 968 -16.96 -39.84 -54.35
N LEU A 969 -16.53 -40.16 -53.13
CA LEU A 969 -15.12 -40.37 -52.83
C LEU A 969 -14.78 -41.86 -52.73
N ALA A 970 -13.88 -42.34 -53.59
CA ALA A 970 -13.48 -43.74 -53.63
C ALA A 970 -12.85 -44.24 -52.32
N SER A 971 -12.11 -43.38 -51.62
CA SER A 971 -11.47 -43.69 -50.34
C SER A 971 -12.26 -43.22 -49.10
N GLY A 972 -13.42 -42.58 -49.31
CA GLY A 972 -14.15 -41.91 -48.24
C GLY A 972 -13.51 -40.59 -47.81
N VAL A 973 -14.08 -39.96 -46.78
CA VAL A 973 -13.59 -38.73 -46.17
C VAL A 973 -12.60 -39.07 -45.05
N SER A 974 -11.38 -38.52 -45.13
CA SER A 974 -10.42 -38.52 -44.03
C SER A 974 -10.64 -37.27 -43.18
N VAL A 975 -10.68 -37.43 -41.87
CA VAL A 975 -10.78 -36.33 -40.90
C VAL A 975 -9.64 -36.49 -39.91
N GLY A 976 -8.88 -35.43 -39.69
CA GLY A 976 -7.75 -35.39 -38.79
C GLY A 976 -7.70 -34.14 -37.94
#